data_AF-A0A961VTB9-F1
#
_entry.id   AF-A0A961VTB9-F1
#
_cell.length_a   1.000
_cell.length_b   1.000
_cell.length_c   1.000
_cell.angle_alpha   90.00
_cell.angle_beta   90.00
_cell.angle_gamma   90.00
#
_symmetry.space_group_name_H-M   'P 1'
#
loop_
_entity.id
_entity.type
_entity.pdbx_description
1 polymer ?
#
loop_
_entity_poly.entity_id
_entity_poly.type
_entity_poly.pdbx_seq_one_letter_code
_entity_poly.pdbx_strand_id
1 'polypeptide(L)'
;MTDKLWVAGAGDWFAGGNWSPVGPPAPGDVLSIASGAPSIADADITGETIRLLGPVTLTARASTFAAGSAGPMIIAVRGDDTAPATATLAAQGTVSFLGKILVEAAGGGSLTIGVADAAKPGNFVIEENGFALVTQESLLTFTGTRVTNNGLIQVEGSAVIEAGLDFVGTGIVEIDNGGWLEVGGAMGAAQKLFLADGTGSVGIADLESFEARVGLGVEGGNRFRLEGITVRSASYDSGELTLYRHKHQKGAIEGELSVKLINPASLTFQPQSEQDLSARDFKFAPDNAGGTVMTYLPRGPSYLEASLPVPIVAETGTTIPLGSMLKQAFGTRDPGFKGITLLPAKALEASSDYWGQVAVNGIDPVLSGWIVNGKAITARTKVHKGDVVTFLVGNNIAFPPELRVQLTDATKGRKAEFLDYSIWTVDPAVSDLVHASDYVVGKPQPGNVVTSAESYQDAYGRVFNTELCNWIADNVAAAAGAPMPLPNQFLEPETNVEGGFWRIAYRGSDSDNPVIDWNTLVRPGDIVRLEWQTTGAGHTTTVLAVAPDGTLEVYDNIDVIDHEHHIGTHDDVAYWKKTDPAGITIYRLDPDGQYLIEGRSLPEHLRGSVFDDLVHARRGADVVAGGPGNDELRGGHGRDRLFGGPGDDVLIGGRLGDKLSGGAGANTFTYEAIRQSRPETPLRDTIKGFASGTDRIDLSVIDAKLAAAGQKPFHFVGEQPLTGHRGQLAYTDAGKYLLVEGDRDGDGRADFAIKVLGASQLTSDDFLL
;
A
#
# COMPACT_ATOMS: atom_id res chain seq x y z
N MET A 1 33.58 -17.04 12.45
CA MET A 1 32.64 -17.39 11.38
C MET A 1 33.30 -18.41 10.48
N THR A 2 32.88 -19.66 10.59
CA THR A 2 33.30 -20.75 9.72
C THR A 2 32.07 -21.40 9.13
N ASP A 3 32.11 -21.71 7.83
CA ASP A 3 31.08 -22.54 7.21
C ASP A 3 31.35 -24.01 7.57
N LYS A 4 30.36 -24.67 8.21
CA LYS A 4 30.42 -26.08 8.57
C LYS A 4 29.28 -26.86 7.93
N LEU A 5 29.58 -28.06 7.46
CA LEU A 5 28.63 -29.00 6.88
C LEU A 5 28.42 -30.17 7.84
N TRP A 6 27.16 -30.51 8.10
CA TRP A 6 26.80 -31.74 8.80
C TRP A 6 27.06 -32.96 7.89
N VAL A 7 27.85 -33.92 8.38
CA VAL A 7 28.26 -35.10 7.59
C VAL A 7 27.80 -36.44 8.18
N ALA A 8 27.11 -36.42 9.32
CA ALA A 8 26.62 -37.64 9.98
C ALA A 8 25.19 -38.01 9.56
N GLY A 9 24.81 -39.29 9.65
CA GLY A 9 23.41 -39.69 9.46
C GLY A 9 22.50 -39.27 10.62
N ALA A 10 23.01 -39.44 11.85
CA ALA A 10 22.40 -38.98 13.09
C ALA A 10 23.50 -38.80 14.15
N GLY A 11 23.32 -37.93 15.12
CA GLY A 11 24.30 -37.76 16.19
C GLY A 11 24.19 -36.48 16.99
N ASP A 12 25.02 -36.39 18.03
CA ASP A 12 25.14 -35.21 18.89
C ASP A 12 25.70 -34.00 18.12
N TRP A 13 25.02 -32.87 18.24
CA TRP A 13 25.39 -31.58 17.66
C TRP A 13 26.79 -31.12 18.07
N PHE A 14 27.19 -31.38 19.32
CA PHE A 14 28.48 -30.92 19.86
C PHE A 14 29.64 -31.88 19.60
N ALA A 15 29.38 -33.04 18.99
CA ALA A 15 30.44 -33.96 18.59
C ALA A 15 31.13 -33.44 17.31
N GLY A 16 32.32 -32.86 17.46
CA GLY A 16 33.04 -32.23 16.36
C GLY A 16 33.35 -33.14 15.16
N GLY A 17 33.31 -34.47 15.32
CA GLY A 17 33.43 -35.43 14.22
C GLY A 17 32.21 -35.52 13.29
N ASN A 18 31.07 -34.95 13.70
CA ASN A 18 29.85 -34.89 12.89
C ASN A 18 29.83 -33.69 11.92
N TRP A 19 30.84 -32.82 11.98
CA TRP A 19 30.95 -31.61 11.19
C TRP A 19 32.21 -31.60 10.31
N SER A 20 32.12 -30.94 9.17
CA SER A 20 33.24 -30.64 8.28
C SER A 20 33.31 -29.13 8.01
N PRO A 21 34.41 -28.43 8.31
CA PRO A 21 35.65 -28.95 8.92
C PRO A 21 35.44 -29.46 10.35
N VAL A 22 36.22 -30.47 10.73
CA VAL A 22 36.14 -31.15 12.04
C VAL A 22 36.26 -30.16 13.19
N GLY A 23 35.32 -30.23 14.13
CA GLY A 23 35.23 -29.39 15.32
C GLY A 23 33.78 -29.01 15.60
N PRO A 24 33.40 -28.81 16.87
CA PRO A 24 32.03 -28.43 17.22
C PRO A 24 31.65 -27.07 16.61
N PRO A 25 30.35 -26.82 16.38
CA PRO A 25 29.84 -25.47 16.06
C PRO A 25 30.18 -24.46 17.15
N ALA A 26 30.38 -23.20 16.75
CA ALA A 26 30.60 -22.08 17.66
C ALA A 26 29.80 -20.84 17.23
N PRO A 27 29.58 -19.86 18.14
CA PRO A 27 28.87 -18.62 17.84
C PRO A 27 29.40 -17.92 16.58
N GLY A 28 28.48 -17.51 15.69
CA GLY A 28 28.78 -16.89 14.41
C GLY A 28 29.15 -17.87 13.28
N ASP A 29 29.13 -19.19 13.52
CA ASP A 29 29.28 -20.17 12.44
C ASP A 29 28.02 -20.26 11.58
N VAL A 30 28.21 -20.62 10.32
CA VAL A 30 27.14 -20.95 9.37
C VAL A 30 27.11 -22.46 9.18
N LEU A 31 26.02 -23.10 9.56
CA LEU A 31 25.89 -24.55 9.71
C LEU A 31 24.92 -25.08 8.66
N SER A 32 25.42 -25.79 7.65
CA SER A 32 24.60 -26.36 6.57
C SER A 32 24.30 -27.83 6.82
N ILE A 33 23.04 -28.22 6.70
CA ILE A 33 22.54 -29.58 6.94
C ILE A 33 21.71 -30.00 5.74
N ALA A 34 22.30 -30.80 4.85
CA ALA A 34 21.62 -31.30 3.65
C ALA A 34 20.67 -32.48 3.94
N SER A 35 20.98 -33.29 4.94
CA SER A 35 20.13 -34.40 5.39
C SER A 35 20.59 -34.91 6.75
N GLY A 36 19.71 -35.59 7.49
CA GLY A 36 20.07 -36.35 8.69
C GLY A 36 19.30 -35.95 9.95
N ALA A 37 19.67 -36.56 11.07
CA ALA A 37 18.99 -36.38 12.37
C ALA A 37 19.96 -35.90 13.48
N PRO A 38 20.40 -34.63 13.45
CA PRO A 38 21.17 -34.04 14.54
C PRO A 38 20.34 -33.93 15.82
N SER A 39 20.99 -34.12 16.97
CA SER A 39 20.35 -34.02 18.29
C SER A 39 21.10 -33.06 19.21
N ILE A 40 20.34 -32.26 19.95
CA ILE A 40 20.80 -31.30 20.94
C ILE A 40 20.12 -31.64 22.26
N ALA A 41 20.91 -31.80 23.30
CA ALA A 41 20.38 -32.20 24.59
C ALA A 41 20.98 -31.36 25.71
N ASP A 42 20.12 -30.67 26.44
CA ASP A 42 20.41 -29.98 27.69
C ASP A 42 21.54 -28.93 27.54
N ALA A 43 21.58 -28.25 26.39
CA ALA A 43 22.56 -27.24 26.03
C ALA A 43 21.97 -26.17 25.11
N ASP A 44 22.48 -24.95 25.23
CA ASP A 44 22.05 -23.79 24.44
C ASP A 44 22.90 -23.60 23.17
N ILE A 45 22.29 -22.98 22.17
CA ILE A 45 22.92 -22.53 20.92
C ILE A 45 22.86 -21.00 20.90
N THR A 46 23.97 -20.33 20.59
CA THR A 46 24.04 -18.87 20.64
C THR A 46 24.72 -18.23 19.41
N GLY A 47 23.94 -17.54 18.59
CA GLY A 47 24.45 -16.69 17.50
C GLY A 47 24.90 -17.42 16.24
N GLU A 48 24.50 -18.67 16.03
CA GLU A 48 24.75 -19.44 14.81
C GLU A 48 23.66 -19.23 13.74
N THR A 49 24.04 -19.43 12.47
CA THR A 49 23.10 -19.49 11.33
C THR A 49 22.98 -20.94 10.85
N ILE A 50 21.84 -21.57 11.06
CA ILE A 50 21.54 -22.95 10.65
C ILE A 50 20.80 -22.93 9.31
N ARG A 51 21.35 -23.58 8.28
CA ARG A 51 20.73 -23.78 6.97
C ARG A 51 20.30 -25.23 6.80
N LEU A 52 19.00 -25.46 6.70
CA LEU A 52 18.37 -26.76 6.50
C LEU A 52 18.03 -26.89 5.01
N LEU A 53 18.78 -27.74 4.30
CA LEU A 53 18.82 -27.77 2.83
C LEU A 53 18.14 -29.02 2.22
N GLY A 54 17.60 -29.91 3.04
CA GLY A 54 16.97 -31.15 2.58
C GLY A 54 16.28 -31.88 3.74
N PRO A 55 16.01 -33.19 3.65
CA PRO A 55 15.27 -33.94 4.67
C PRO A 55 16.06 -34.00 5.98
N VAL A 56 15.71 -33.12 6.92
CA VAL A 56 16.38 -32.99 8.22
C VAL A 56 15.40 -33.12 9.37
N THR A 57 15.79 -33.84 10.43
CA THR A 57 15.06 -33.84 11.70
C THR A 57 16.00 -33.41 12.82
N LEU A 58 16.01 -32.12 13.14
CA LEU A 58 16.78 -31.56 14.25
C LEU A 58 15.97 -31.73 15.53
N THR A 59 16.45 -32.59 16.43
CA THR A 59 15.80 -32.79 17.74
C THR A 59 16.52 -31.97 18.80
N ALA A 60 15.79 -31.12 19.52
CA ALA A 60 16.30 -30.36 20.64
C ALA A 60 15.57 -30.73 21.94
N ARG A 61 16.32 -30.91 23.03
CA ARG A 61 15.79 -31.22 24.34
C ARG A 61 16.26 -30.20 25.37
N ALA A 62 15.32 -29.55 26.04
CA ALA A 62 15.61 -28.61 27.13
C ALA A 62 16.72 -27.59 26.75
N SER A 63 16.53 -26.91 25.62
CA SER A 63 17.56 -26.09 24.96
C SER A 63 17.02 -24.70 24.61
N THR A 64 17.90 -23.70 24.63
CA THR A 64 17.61 -22.35 24.14
C THR A 64 18.43 -22.05 22.89
N PHE A 65 17.79 -21.50 21.87
CA PHE A 65 18.43 -20.91 20.70
C PHE A 65 18.35 -19.40 20.83
N ALA A 66 19.47 -18.70 20.96
CA ALA A 66 19.46 -17.26 21.23
C ALA A 66 20.54 -16.51 20.45
N ALA A 67 20.40 -15.20 20.31
CA ALA A 67 21.50 -14.38 19.79
C ALA A 67 22.75 -14.51 20.68
N GLY A 68 23.92 -14.46 20.06
CA GLY A 68 25.22 -14.48 20.74
C GLY A 68 25.99 -13.17 20.52
N SER A 69 27.15 -13.03 21.16
CA SER A 69 28.05 -11.89 20.93
C SER A 69 28.54 -11.76 19.49
N ALA A 70 28.46 -12.84 18.71
CA ALA A 70 28.92 -12.92 17.34
C ALA A 70 27.83 -12.64 16.29
N GLY A 71 26.56 -12.49 16.68
CA GLY A 71 25.47 -12.24 15.75
C GLY A 71 24.12 -12.83 16.15
N PRO A 72 23.10 -12.66 15.30
CA PRO A 72 21.76 -13.20 15.54
C PRO A 72 21.74 -14.72 15.40
N MET A 73 20.77 -15.35 16.07
CA MET A 73 20.41 -16.74 15.83
C MET A 73 19.48 -16.83 14.63
N ILE A 74 19.83 -17.63 13.62
CA ILE A 74 19.00 -17.80 12.42
C ILE A 74 18.82 -19.29 12.13
N ILE A 75 17.59 -19.73 11.85
CA ILE A 75 17.30 -21.03 11.24
C ILE A 75 16.62 -20.75 9.90
N ALA A 76 17.28 -21.10 8.81
CA ALA A 76 16.75 -20.97 7.46
C ALA A 76 16.49 -22.35 6.86
N VAL A 77 15.27 -22.60 6.40
CA VAL A 77 14.96 -23.73 5.52
C VAL A 77 14.98 -23.18 4.10
N ARG A 78 15.88 -23.69 3.26
CA ARG A 78 16.03 -23.21 1.88
C ARG A 78 16.22 -24.37 0.90
N GLY A 79 15.22 -24.55 0.04
CA GLY A 79 15.29 -25.47 -1.10
C GLY A 79 15.95 -24.82 -2.33
N ASP A 80 16.18 -25.62 -3.35
CA ASP A 80 16.46 -25.13 -4.70
C ASP A 80 15.24 -25.33 -5.61
N ASP A 81 15.21 -24.65 -6.76
CA ASP A 81 14.10 -24.68 -7.74
C ASP A 81 13.72 -26.09 -8.23
N THR A 82 14.58 -27.08 -8.00
CA THR A 82 14.42 -28.46 -8.48
C THR A 82 14.13 -29.47 -7.38
N ALA A 83 14.33 -29.10 -6.11
CA ALA A 83 14.15 -29.95 -4.94
C ALA A 83 13.71 -29.14 -3.71
N PRO A 84 12.44 -29.24 -3.27
CA PRO A 84 11.96 -28.56 -2.08
C PRO A 84 12.68 -29.08 -0.82
N ALA A 85 13.13 -28.17 0.05
CA ALA A 85 13.72 -28.55 1.34
C ALA A 85 12.63 -28.84 2.37
N THR A 86 12.72 -29.97 3.05
CA THR A 86 11.78 -30.37 4.11
C THR A 86 12.51 -30.59 5.42
N ALA A 87 12.20 -29.84 6.46
CA ALA A 87 12.86 -30.01 7.76
C ALA A 87 11.87 -30.09 8.92
N THR A 88 12.29 -30.74 9.99
CA THR A 88 11.54 -30.85 11.25
C THR A 88 12.40 -30.38 12.40
N LEU A 89 11.89 -29.43 13.20
CA LEU A 89 12.40 -29.04 14.50
C LEU A 89 11.56 -29.74 15.57
N ALA A 90 12.13 -30.80 16.14
CA ALA A 90 11.45 -31.65 17.11
C ALA A 90 11.87 -31.27 18.54
N ALA A 91 10.93 -30.78 19.34
CA ALA A 91 11.14 -30.41 20.74
C ALA A 91 10.88 -31.58 21.69
N GLN A 92 11.74 -31.75 22.68
CA GLN A 92 11.54 -32.63 23.84
C GLN A 92 11.70 -31.81 25.12
N GLY A 93 10.66 -31.74 25.96
CA GLY A 93 10.62 -30.73 27.03
C GLY A 93 10.46 -29.31 26.45
N THR A 94 10.89 -28.29 27.20
CA THR A 94 10.81 -26.89 26.75
C THR A 94 12.00 -26.54 25.88
N VAL A 95 11.75 -26.07 24.66
CA VAL A 95 12.76 -25.52 23.76
C VAL A 95 12.41 -24.07 23.47
N SER A 96 13.28 -23.13 23.82
CA SER A 96 13.06 -21.69 23.63
C SER A 96 13.84 -21.17 22.43
N PHE A 97 13.23 -20.28 21.66
CA PHE A 97 13.81 -19.69 20.45
C PHE A 97 13.71 -18.16 20.48
N LEU A 98 14.88 -17.51 20.46
CA LEU A 98 15.11 -16.07 20.48
C LEU A 98 15.98 -15.68 19.28
N GLY A 99 15.41 -15.78 18.09
CA GLY A 99 16.12 -15.54 16.83
C GLY A 99 15.17 -15.35 15.66
N LYS A 100 15.68 -15.58 14.45
CA LYS A 100 14.88 -15.56 13.21
C LYS A 100 14.73 -16.96 12.62
N ILE A 101 13.51 -17.38 12.33
CA ILE A 101 13.21 -18.54 11.50
C ILE A 101 12.82 -18.02 10.12
N LEU A 102 13.46 -18.51 9.07
CA LEU A 102 13.16 -18.16 7.69
C LEU A 102 12.78 -19.45 6.95
N VAL A 103 11.56 -19.53 6.46
CA VAL A 103 11.10 -20.61 5.58
C VAL A 103 11.01 -20.03 4.18
N GLU A 104 12.12 -20.12 3.46
CA GLU A 104 12.34 -19.46 2.16
C GLU A 104 12.49 -20.53 1.07
N ALA A 105 11.90 -20.35 -0.10
CA ALA A 105 12.32 -21.14 -1.25
C ALA A 105 11.99 -20.47 -2.57
N ALA A 106 12.91 -20.64 -3.51
CA ALA A 106 12.57 -20.72 -4.92
C ALA A 106 12.20 -22.21 -5.14
N GLY A 107 10.91 -22.53 -5.36
CA GLY A 107 10.40 -23.90 -5.56
C GLY A 107 9.69 -24.61 -4.39
N GLY A 108 9.45 -23.94 -3.25
CA GLY A 108 8.62 -24.38 -2.12
C GLY A 108 9.33 -25.12 -0.96
N GLY A 109 9.59 -24.45 0.17
CA GLY A 109 10.24 -25.03 1.36
C GLY A 109 9.22 -25.39 2.44
N SER A 110 9.47 -26.46 3.21
CA SER A 110 8.57 -26.90 4.30
C SER A 110 9.31 -27.08 5.62
N LEU A 111 8.80 -26.44 6.67
CA LEU A 111 9.27 -26.62 8.05
C LEU A 111 8.14 -27.18 8.92
N THR A 112 8.43 -28.22 9.68
CA THR A 112 7.56 -28.72 10.75
C THR A 112 8.18 -28.38 12.10
N ILE A 113 7.45 -27.74 13.00
CA ILE A 113 7.85 -27.45 14.37
C ILE A 113 6.90 -28.17 15.31
N GLY A 114 7.41 -28.98 16.23
CA GLY A 114 6.52 -29.65 17.16
C GLY A 114 7.19 -30.59 18.13
N VAL A 115 6.38 -31.29 18.91
CA VAL A 115 6.84 -32.24 19.94
C VAL A 115 7.15 -33.59 19.30
N ALA A 116 8.33 -34.16 19.60
CA ALA A 116 8.79 -35.40 19.00
C ALA A 116 7.98 -36.66 19.41
N ASP A 117 7.29 -36.60 20.55
CA ASP A 117 6.61 -37.74 21.17
C ASP A 117 5.37 -37.27 21.95
N ALA A 118 4.18 -37.59 21.45
CA ALA A 118 2.92 -37.22 22.11
C ALA A 118 2.75 -37.83 23.52
N ALA A 119 3.49 -38.90 23.85
CA ALA A 119 3.49 -39.49 25.20
C ALA A 119 4.40 -38.73 26.19
N LYS A 120 5.24 -37.79 25.71
CA LYS A 120 6.14 -36.97 26.51
C LYS A 120 5.93 -35.49 26.17
N PRO A 121 5.11 -34.76 26.94
CA PRO A 121 4.75 -33.39 26.59
C PRO A 121 6.01 -32.51 26.50
N GLY A 122 6.16 -31.83 25.37
CA GLY A 122 7.15 -30.80 25.11
C GLY A 122 6.45 -29.48 24.76
N ASN A 123 7.23 -28.40 24.73
CA ASN A 123 6.74 -27.08 24.32
C ASN A 123 7.84 -26.37 23.54
N PHE A 124 7.56 -26.04 22.28
CA PHE A 124 8.42 -25.13 21.53
C PHE A 124 7.94 -23.70 21.77
N VAL A 125 8.83 -22.85 22.26
CA VAL A 125 8.54 -21.47 22.67
C VAL A 125 9.26 -20.51 21.74
N ILE A 126 8.51 -19.75 20.95
CA ILE A 126 9.03 -18.56 20.25
C ILE A 126 8.88 -17.41 21.24
N GLU A 127 9.99 -16.84 21.71
CA GLU A 127 9.96 -15.78 22.73
C GLU A 127 9.59 -14.41 22.13
N GLU A 128 9.40 -13.37 22.96
CA GLU A 128 8.92 -12.04 22.53
C GLU A 128 9.73 -11.38 21.41
N ASN A 129 11.05 -11.62 21.36
CA ASN A 129 11.95 -11.12 20.31
C ASN A 129 12.18 -12.13 19.17
N GLY A 130 11.50 -13.28 19.23
CA GLY A 130 11.53 -14.28 18.18
C GLY A 130 10.72 -13.82 16.97
N PHE A 131 11.28 -14.05 15.78
CA PHE A 131 10.64 -13.75 14.51
C PHE A 131 10.63 -15.00 13.63
N ALA A 132 9.54 -15.27 12.94
CA ALA A 132 9.46 -16.28 11.90
C ALA A 132 8.83 -15.68 10.65
N LEU A 133 9.46 -15.87 9.49
CA LEU A 133 8.92 -15.51 8.19
C LEU A 133 8.68 -16.77 7.36
N VAL A 134 7.48 -16.89 6.79
CA VAL A 134 7.11 -17.92 5.82
C VAL A 134 6.81 -17.23 4.50
N THR A 135 7.76 -17.31 3.56
CA THR A 135 7.61 -16.66 2.26
C THR A 135 6.51 -17.31 1.42
N GLN A 136 6.09 -16.66 0.33
CA GLN A 136 5.22 -17.27 -0.67
C GLN A 136 5.73 -18.65 -1.10
N GLU A 137 4.78 -19.55 -1.41
CA GLU A 137 5.02 -20.96 -1.81
C GLU A 137 5.66 -21.86 -0.74
N SER A 138 6.00 -21.34 0.44
CA SER A 138 6.52 -22.11 1.58
C SER A 138 5.43 -22.58 2.54
N LEU A 139 5.74 -23.61 3.34
CA LEU A 139 4.85 -24.19 4.34
C LEU A 139 5.51 -24.25 5.73
N LEU A 140 4.81 -23.75 6.75
CA LEU A 140 5.15 -23.96 8.16
C LEU A 140 4.06 -24.75 8.87
N THR A 141 4.39 -25.94 9.39
CA THR A 141 3.45 -26.80 10.12
C THR A 141 3.80 -26.86 11.59
N PHE A 142 2.85 -26.58 12.47
CA PHE A 142 2.95 -26.79 13.91
C PHE A 142 2.24 -28.09 14.31
N THR A 143 2.93 -28.95 15.06
CA THR A 143 2.43 -30.26 15.48
C THR A 143 2.78 -30.60 16.94
N GLY A 144 2.24 -31.71 17.44
CA GLY A 144 2.46 -32.19 18.79
C GLY A 144 1.41 -31.66 19.78
N THR A 145 1.80 -31.53 21.05
CA THR A 145 0.85 -31.21 22.12
C THR A 145 0.74 -29.72 22.43
N ARG A 146 1.85 -28.97 22.34
CA ARG A 146 1.86 -27.54 22.70
C ARG A 146 2.95 -26.77 21.96
N VAL A 147 2.60 -25.58 21.48
CA VAL A 147 3.52 -24.55 20.98
C VAL A 147 3.14 -23.23 21.63
N THR A 148 4.14 -22.47 22.08
CA THR A 148 3.95 -21.14 22.68
C THR A 148 4.57 -20.07 21.79
N ASN A 149 3.77 -19.14 21.27
CA ASN A 149 4.23 -18.00 20.48
C ASN A 149 4.07 -16.70 21.27
N ASN A 150 5.17 -16.12 21.71
CA ASN A 150 5.24 -14.78 22.30
C ASN A 150 5.82 -13.74 21.33
N GLY A 151 6.42 -14.17 20.22
CA GLY A 151 7.05 -13.33 19.20
C GLY A 151 6.13 -13.01 18.01
N LEU A 152 6.73 -12.75 16.85
CA LEU A 152 6.04 -12.46 15.59
C LEU A 152 6.26 -13.59 14.58
N ILE A 153 5.17 -14.10 14.00
CA ILE A 153 5.19 -15.06 12.90
C ILE A 153 4.48 -14.41 11.73
N GLN A 154 5.20 -14.06 10.67
CA GLN A 154 4.65 -13.51 9.43
C GLN A 154 4.49 -14.61 8.39
N VAL A 155 3.32 -14.71 7.79
CA VAL A 155 2.94 -15.77 6.85
C VAL A 155 2.47 -15.16 5.54
N GLU A 156 3.31 -15.22 4.53
CA GLU A 156 3.01 -14.90 3.14
C GLU A 156 2.68 -16.15 2.31
N GLY A 157 3.25 -17.29 2.70
CA GLY A 157 2.96 -18.60 2.14
C GLY A 157 1.81 -19.31 2.85
N SER A 158 2.08 -20.49 3.38
CA SER A 158 1.10 -21.30 4.10
C SER A 158 1.59 -21.68 5.49
N ALA A 159 0.69 -21.65 6.47
CA ALA A 159 0.92 -22.18 7.80
C ALA A 159 -0.21 -23.13 8.22
N VAL A 160 0.11 -24.13 9.04
CA VAL A 160 -0.83 -25.13 9.55
C VAL A 160 -0.62 -25.33 11.04
N ILE A 161 -1.70 -25.27 11.82
CA ILE A 161 -1.75 -25.70 13.22
C ILE A 161 -2.52 -27.02 13.23
N GLU A 162 -1.82 -28.14 13.46
CA GLU A 162 -2.45 -29.46 13.38
C GLU A 162 -3.48 -29.72 14.49
N ALA A 163 -4.41 -30.64 14.22
CA ALA A 163 -5.41 -31.06 15.18
C ALA A 163 -4.78 -31.65 16.45
N GLY A 164 -5.31 -31.27 17.61
CA GLY A 164 -4.81 -31.71 18.92
C GLY A 164 -3.63 -30.91 19.46
N LEU A 165 -3.14 -29.89 18.74
CA LEU A 165 -2.13 -28.96 19.22
C LEU A 165 -2.76 -27.80 20.01
N ASP A 166 -2.23 -27.49 21.19
CA ASP A 166 -2.49 -26.24 21.90
C ASP A 166 -1.50 -25.15 21.45
N PHE A 167 -1.96 -24.23 20.59
CA PHE A 167 -1.20 -23.06 20.16
C PHE A 167 -1.54 -21.84 21.02
N VAL A 168 -0.60 -21.39 21.85
CA VAL A 168 -0.86 -20.38 22.89
C VAL A 168 0.24 -19.31 22.92
N GLY A 169 0.07 -18.27 23.74
CA GLY A 169 1.07 -17.21 23.94
C GLY A 169 0.48 -15.82 23.72
N THR A 170 1.31 -14.78 23.78
CA THR A 170 0.91 -13.37 23.66
C THR A 170 1.34 -12.72 22.34
N GLY A 171 2.03 -13.50 21.51
CA GLY A 171 2.64 -13.07 20.25
C GLY A 171 1.61 -12.82 19.16
N ILE A 172 2.14 -12.54 17.97
CA ILE A 172 1.37 -12.23 16.77
C ILE A 172 1.64 -13.30 15.73
N VAL A 173 0.56 -13.81 15.13
CA VAL A 173 0.60 -14.46 13.83
C VAL A 173 0.02 -13.46 12.85
N GLU A 174 0.82 -12.98 11.92
CA GLU A 174 0.42 -12.04 10.87
C GLU A 174 0.29 -12.80 9.55
N ILE A 175 -0.84 -12.61 8.86
CA ILE A 175 -1.09 -13.15 7.53
C ILE A 175 -1.06 -11.97 6.56
N ASP A 176 -0.19 -12.04 5.57
CA ASP A 176 0.13 -10.94 4.67
C ASP A 176 0.34 -11.46 3.24
N ASN A 177 0.34 -10.58 2.23
CA ASN A 177 0.71 -10.88 0.84
C ASN A 177 0.05 -12.15 0.23
N GLY A 178 -1.19 -12.45 0.60
CA GLY A 178 -2.00 -13.57 0.13
C GLY A 178 -1.86 -14.85 0.95
N GLY A 179 -1.21 -14.80 2.10
CA GLY A 179 -0.92 -15.94 2.95
C GLY A 179 -2.16 -16.71 3.43
N TRP A 180 -1.94 -17.99 3.77
CA TRP A 180 -2.96 -18.91 4.27
C TRP A 180 -2.57 -19.51 5.62
N LEU A 181 -3.48 -19.51 6.58
CA LEU A 181 -3.35 -20.26 7.84
C LEU A 181 -4.48 -21.27 8.00
N GLU A 182 -4.17 -22.55 8.14
CA GLU A 182 -5.15 -23.58 8.54
C GLU A 182 -5.04 -23.88 10.04
N VAL A 183 -6.16 -23.79 10.76
CA VAL A 183 -6.23 -24.04 12.20
C VAL A 183 -7.09 -25.28 12.47
N GLY A 184 -6.41 -26.41 12.62
CA GLY A 184 -7.00 -27.68 13.04
C GLY A 184 -6.98 -27.91 14.55
N GLY A 185 -6.05 -27.29 15.27
CA GLY A 185 -5.90 -27.36 16.73
C GLY A 185 -6.52 -26.17 17.48
N ALA A 186 -6.21 -26.03 18.77
CA ALA A 186 -6.68 -24.93 19.60
C ALA A 186 -5.77 -23.70 19.46
N MET A 187 -6.36 -22.50 19.49
CA MET A 187 -5.63 -21.23 19.46
C MET A 187 -6.09 -20.35 20.63
N GLY A 188 -5.23 -20.13 21.63
CA GLY A 188 -5.64 -19.58 22.93
C GLY A 188 -5.95 -18.07 22.95
N ALA A 189 -6.75 -17.63 23.93
CA ALA A 189 -7.30 -16.27 24.03
C ALA A 189 -6.30 -15.09 24.07
N ALA A 190 -5.05 -15.33 24.45
CA ALA A 190 -4.02 -14.30 24.47
C ALA A 190 -3.31 -14.13 23.11
N GLN A 191 -3.41 -15.14 22.25
CA GLN A 191 -2.75 -15.17 20.96
C GLN A 191 -3.42 -14.15 20.03
N LYS A 192 -2.62 -13.42 19.26
CA LYS A 192 -3.12 -12.48 18.26
C LYS A 192 -2.95 -13.06 16.87
N LEU A 193 -3.99 -12.89 16.05
CA LEU A 193 -3.99 -13.25 14.63
C LEU A 193 -4.34 -12.01 13.80
N PHE A 194 -3.39 -11.45 13.08
CA PHE A 194 -3.53 -10.18 12.37
C PHE A 194 -3.57 -10.39 10.85
N LEU A 195 -4.49 -9.68 10.20
CA LEU A 195 -4.67 -9.68 8.76
C LEU A 195 -4.71 -8.22 8.29
N ALA A 196 -3.54 -7.67 7.94
CA ALA A 196 -3.31 -6.23 7.79
C ALA A 196 -3.68 -5.68 6.40
N ASP A 197 -3.38 -6.43 5.35
CA ASP A 197 -3.43 -5.99 3.94
C ASP A 197 -4.73 -6.38 3.19
N GLY A 198 -5.63 -7.10 3.86
CA GLY A 198 -6.89 -7.52 3.26
C GLY A 198 -6.82 -8.72 2.31
N THR A 199 -5.65 -9.34 2.11
CA THR A 199 -5.48 -10.45 1.17
C THR A 199 -5.47 -11.82 1.87
N GLY A 200 -5.12 -11.85 3.16
CA GLY A 200 -4.95 -13.06 3.95
C GLY A 200 -6.19 -13.93 4.12
N SER A 201 -5.96 -15.23 4.31
CA SER A 201 -7.04 -16.21 4.51
C SER A 201 -6.75 -17.21 5.64
N VAL A 202 -7.81 -17.61 6.35
CA VAL A 202 -7.73 -18.49 7.52
C VAL A 202 -8.78 -19.60 7.41
N GLY A 203 -8.38 -20.86 7.55
CA GLY A 203 -9.26 -22.00 7.77
C GLY A 203 -9.38 -22.31 9.26
N ILE A 204 -10.59 -22.55 9.75
CA ILE A 204 -10.88 -22.86 11.15
C ILE A 204 -11.74 -24.14 11.15
N ALA A 205 -11.15 -25.23 11.62
CA ALA A 205 -11.81 -26.53 11.68
C ALA A 205 -12.70 -26.68 12.92
N ASP A 206 -12.28 -26.11 14.05
CA ASP A 206 -13.02 -26.10 15.30
C ASP A 206 -13.10 -24.68 15.87
N LEU A 207 -14.30 -24.12 15.85
CA LEU A 207 -14.55 -22.76 16.31
C LEU A 207 -14.59 -22.66 17.84
N GLU A 208 -14.90 -23.75 18.55
CA GLU A 208 -14.98 -23.74 20.03
C GLU A 208 -13.60 -23.58 20.67
N SER A 209 -12.56 -24.14 20.04
CA SER A 209 -11.17 -24.05 20.50
C SER A 209 -10.37 -22.90 19.87
N PHE A 210 -11.01 -22.08 19.02
CA PHE A 210 -10.43 -20.87 18.44
C PHE A 210 -10.80 -19.64 19.29
N GLU A 211 -9.96 -19.32 20.29
CA GLU A 211 -10.19 -18.20 21.20
C GLU A 211 -9.34 -16.95 20.84
N ALA A 212 -8.51 -17.04 19.80
CA ALA A 212 -7.54 -16.01 19.44
C ALA A 212 -8.18 -14.63 19.17
N ARG A 213 -7.42 -13.57 19.46
CA ARG A 213 -7.82 -12.19 19.20
C ARG A 213 -7.46 -11.81 17.77
N VAL A 214 -8.47 -11.72 16.91
CA VAL A 214 -8.32 -11.40 15.50
C VAL A 214 -8.22 -9.89 15.30
N GLY A 215 -7.18 -9.45 14.62
CA GLY A 215 -6.96 -8.08 14.18
C GLY A 215 -7.19 -7.95 12.68
N LEU A 216 -7.97 -6.97 12.25
CA LEU A 216 -8.27 -6.71 10.85
C LEU A 216 -7.77 -5.32 10.44
N GLY A 217 -7.07 -5.26 9.31
CA GLY A 217 -6.75 -4.00 8.65
C GLY A 217 -7.98 -3.29 8.09
N VAL A 218 -7.76 -2.08 7.58
CA VAL A 218 -8.83 -1.25 7.00
C VAL A 218 -9.13 -1.60 5.54
N GLU A 219 -8.24 -2.34 4.87
CA GLU A 219 -8.33 -2.62 3.43
C GLU A 219 -9.41 -3.66 3.10
N GLY A 220 -9.57 -4.68 3.93
CA GLY A 220 -10.59 -5.71 3.75
C GLY A 220 -10.35 -6.65 2.56
N GLY A 221 -11.15 -7.72 2.49
CA GLY A 221 -10.97 -8.82 1.55
C GLY A 221 -10.61 -10.15 2.23
N ASN A 222 -10.13 -10.07 3.48
CA ASN A 222 -9.75 -11.21 4.32
C ASN A 222 -10.85 -12.27 4.38
N ARG A 223 -10.46 -13.55 4.33
CA ARG A 223 -11.41 -14.68 4.31
C ARG A 223 -11.19 -15.63 5.47
N PHE A 224 -12.28 -16.05 6.07
CA PHE A 224 -12.33 -17.08 7.11
C PHE A 224 -13.19 -18.24 6.59
N ARG A 225 -12.60 -19.42 6.43
CA ARG A 225 -13.32 -20.65 6.11
C ARG A 225 -13.64 -21.38 7.41
N LEU A 226 -14.92 -21.43 7.75
CA LEU A 226 -15.44 -22.13 8.92
C LEU A 226 -15.89 -23.53 8.48
N GLU A 227 -15.08 -24.55 8.75
CA GLU A 227 -15.32 -25.89 8.22
C GLU A 227 -16.49 -26.59 8.93
N GLY A 228 -17.41 -27.18 8.17
CA GLY A 228 -18.58 -27.87 8.74
C GLY A 228 -19.58 -26.98 9.49
N ILE A 229 -19.30 -25.67 9.63
CA ILE A 229 -20.12 -24.72 10.37
C ILE A 229 -20.95 -23.89 9.38
N THR A 230 -22.28 -23.90 9.56
CA THR A 230 -23.20 -23.13 8.72
C THR A 230 -23.58 -21.81 9.39
N VAL A 231 -23.06 -20.69 8.89
CA VAL A 231 -23.36 -19.34 9.37
C VAL A 231 -24.15 -18.58 8.30
N ARG A 232 -25.17 -17.83 8.72
CA ARG A 232 -26.00 -17.00 7.83
C ARG A 232 -26.16 -15.56 8.27
N SER A 233 -25.83 -15.24 9.52
CA SER A 233 -25.76 -13.86 10.01
C SER A 233 -24.84 -13.76 11.22
N ALA A 234 -24.46 -12.54 11.60
CA ALA A 234 -23.69 -12.27 12.80
C ALA A 234 -24.25 -11.04 13.54
N SER A 235 -23.91 -10.91 14.82
CA SER A 235 -23.99 -9.66 15.59
C SER A 235 -22.59 -9.27 16.03
N TYR A 236 -22.36 -7.98 16.24
CA TYR A 236 -21.07 -7.47 16.71
C TYR A 236 -21.32 -6.53 17.88
N ASP A 237 -20.63 -6.78 18.99
CA ASP A 237 -20.65 -5.92 20.16
C ASP A 237 -19.23 -5.82 20.74
N SER A 238 -18.72 -4.60 20.89
CA SER A 238 -17.53 -4.29 21.68
C SER A 238 -16.28 -5.15 21.43
N GLY A 239 -16.07 -5.60 20.18
CA GLY A 239 -14.93 -6.44 19.79
C GLY A 239 -15.22 -7.94 19.70
N GLU A 240 -16.48 -8.33 19.80
CA GLU A 240 -16.93 -9.71 19.75
C GLU A 240 -17.96 -9.90 18.63
N LEU A 241 -17.70 -10.86 17.74
CA LEU A 241 -18.52 -11.20 16.59
C LEU A 241 -19.22 -12.54 16.86
N THR A 242 -20.50 -12.50 17.25
CA THR A 242 -21.33 -13.69 17.47
C THR A 242 -21.94 -14.18 16.15
N LEU A 243 -21.77 -15.46 15.83
CA LEU A 243 -22.20 -16.08 14.57
C LEU A 243 -23.48 -16.91 14.75
N TYR A 244 -24.43 -16.77 13.83
CA TYR A 244 -25.74 -17.44 13.88
C TYR A 244 -26.03 -18.28 12.64
N ARG A 245 -26.63 -19.46 12.84
CA ARG A 245 -27.09 -20.36 11.76
C ARG A 245 -28.20 -19.77 10.87
N HIS A 246 -29.01 -18.88 11.43
CA HIS A 246 -30.20 -18.34 10.77
C HIS A 246 -29.98 -16.89 10.28
N LYS A 247 -30.84 -16.42 9.37
CA LYS A 247 -30.71 -15.12 8.68
C LYS A 247 -31.06 -13.88 9.51
N HIS A 248 -31.67 -14.02 10.69
CA HIS A 248 -32.30 -12.90 11.42
C HIS A 248 -31.77 -12.70 12.85
N GLN A 249 -30.50 -13.03 13.15
CA GLN A 249 -29.96 -12.95 14.51
C GLN A 249 -30.91 -13.59 15.56
N LYS A 250 -31.53 -14.70 15.18
CA LYS A 250 -32.52 -15.45 15.97
C LYS A 250 -32.27 -16.93 15.78
N GLY A 251 -32.13 -17.69 16.86
CA GLY A 251 -31.87 -19.13 16.83
C GLY A 251 -30.54 -19.51 17.49
N ALA A 252 -30.03 -20.70 17.19
CA ALA A 252 -28.79 -21.22 17.76
C ALA A 252 -27.56 -20.40 17.33
N ILE A 253 -26.71 -20.09 18.32
CA ILE A 253 -25.37 -19.53 18.16
C ILE A 253 -24.44 -20.65 17.70
N GLU A 254 -23.63 -20.39 16.67
CA GLU A 254 -22.66 -21.35 16.14
C GLU A 254 -21.26 -21.14 16.74
N GLY A 255 -20.98 -19.94 17.23
CA GLY A 255 -19.74 -19.59 17.91
C GLY A 255 -19.49 -18.09 17.94
N GLU A 256 -18.38 -17.69 18.54
CA GLU A 256 -17.98 -16.30 18.76
C GLU A 256 -16.52 -16.11 18.32
N LEU A 257 -16.20 -14.92 17.79
CA LEU A 257 -14.85 -14.54 17.41
C LEU A 257 -14.50 -13.20 18.05
N SER A 258 -13.34 -13.09 18.69
CA SER A 258 -12.82 -11.79 19.15
C SER A 258 -12.19 -11.07 17.96
N VAL A 259 -12.79 -9.97 17.50
CA VAL A 259 -12.37 -9.26 16.28
C VAL A 259 -12.29 -7.76 16.52
N LYS A 260 -11.17 -7.13 16.15
CA LYS A 260 -10.93 -5.68 16.27
C LYS A 260 -10.13 -5.12 15.10
N LEU A 261 -10.21 -3.82 14.85
CA LEU A 261 -9.32 -3.11 13.92
C LEU A 261 -7.92 -2.97 14.50
N ILE A 262 -6.93 -3.01 13.62
CA ILE A 262 -5.52 -2.79 13.95
C ILE A 262 -4.94 -1.63 13.15
N ASN A 263 -3.86 -1.04 13.67
CA ASN A 263 -2.97 -0.19 12.89
C ASN A 263 -1.91 -1.11 12.22
N PRO A 264 -1.91 -1.22 10.88
CA PRO A 264 -1.02 -2.15 10.17
C PRO A 264 0.46 -1.80 10.36
N ALA A 265 0.81 -0.50 10.44
CA ALA A 265 2.21 -0.09 10.57
C ALA A 265 2.82 -0.41 11.95
N SER A 266 1.99 -0.50 13.00
CA SER A 266 2.47 -0.76 14.37
C SER A 266 2.10 -2.14 14.91
N LEU A 267 1.29 -2.91 14.16
CA LEU A 267 0.71 -4.18 14.60
C LEU A 267 0.11 -4.08 16.01
N THR A 268 -0.73 -3.07 16.21
CA THR A 268 -1.46 -2.86 17.47
C THR A 268 -2.95 -2.72 17.24
N PHE A 269 -3.76 -3.15 18.22
CA PHE A 269 -5.19 -2.88 18.19
C PHE A 269 -5.46 -1.39 18.30
N GLN A 270 -6.31 -0.87 17.41
CA GLN A 270 -6.74 0.52 17.47
C GLN A 270 -7.52 0.79 18.77
N PRO A 271 -7.44 2.02 19.32
CA PRO A 271 -8.20 2.40 20.50
C PRO A 271 -9.71 2.30 20.23
N GLN A 272 -10.52 2.10 21.29
CA GLN A 272 -11.97 1.89 21.17
C GLN A 272 -12.69 3.01 20.41
N SER A 273 -12.19 4.25 20.47
CA SER A 273 -12.72 5.41 19.73
C SER A 273 -12.55 5.30 18.21
N GLU A 274 -11.68 4.42 17.74
CA GLU A 274 -11.35 4.19 16.33
C GLU A 274 -11.86 2.81 15.84
N GLN A 275 -12.48 2.02 16.71
CA GLN A 275 -13.09 0.72 16.39
C GLN A 275 -14.45 0.90 15.68
N ASP A 276 -14.43 1.18 14.38
CA ASP A 276 -15.65 1.31 13.53
C ASP A 276 -16.01 -0.01 12.81
N LEU A 277 -15.98 -1.12 13.55
CA LEU A 277 -16.41 -2.44 13.06
C LEU A 277 -17.89 -2.70 13.38
N SER A 278 -18.52 -3.46 12.51
CA SER A 278 -19.91 -3.89 12.64
C SER A 278 -20.13 -5.26 12.02
N ALA A 279 -21.20 -5.95 12.43
CA ALA A 279 -21.58 -7.23 11.81
C ALA A 279 -21.90 -7.12 10.32
N ARG A 280 -22.11 -5.90 9.79
CA ARG A 280 -22.39 -5.66 8.37
C ARG A 280 -21.15 -5.72 7.49
N ASP A 281 -19.98 -5.69 8.12
CA ASP A 281 -18.68 -5.80 7.47
C ASP A 281 -18.34 -7.25 7.15
N PHE A 282 -19.16 -8.21 7.57
CA PHE A 282 -18.95 -9.63 7.32
C PHE A 282 -20.01 -10.18 6.37
N LYS A 283 -19.56 -10.79 5.27
CA LYS A 283 -20.40 -11.48 4.29
C LYS A 283 -20.22 -12.98 4.42
N PHE A 284 -21.32 -13.72 4.43
CA PHE A 284 -21.31 -15.17 4.55
C PHE A 284 -21.77 -15.82 3.24
N ALA A 285 -21.00 -16.80 2.77
CA ALA A 285 -21.32 -17.62 1.61
C ALA A 285 -21.04 -19.10 1.92
N PRO A 286 -21.79 -20.05 1.33
CA PRO A 286 -21.45 -21.47 1.48
C PRO A 286 -20.08 -21.75 0.85
N ASP A 287 -19.30 -22.63 1.48
CA ASP A 287 -18.00 -23.10 0.97
C ASP A 287 -18.13 -24.23 -0.07
N ASN A 288 -19.36 -24.73 -0.30
CA ASN A 288 -19.69 -25.91 -1.11
C ASN A 288 -19.15 -27.25 -0.59
N ALA A 289 -18.62 -27.29 0.63
CA ALA A 289 -18.18 -28.48 1.36
C ALA A 289 -18.96 -28.73 2.66
N GLY A 290 -19.96 -27.88 2.97
CA GLY A 290 -20.84 -28.03 4.13
C GLY A 290 -20.56 -27.02 5.24
N GLY A 291 -19.56 -26.15 5.08
CA GLY A 291 -19.24 -25.02 5.94
C GLY A 291 -19.58 -23.66 5.33
N THR A 292 -18.90 -22.63 5.81
CA THR A 292 -19.14 -21.23 5.44
C THR A 292 -17.83 -20.49 5.19
N VAL A 293 -17.78 -19.72 4.11
CA VAL A 293 -16.78 -18.67 3.91
C VAL A 293 -17.34 -17.35 4.42
N MET A 294 -16.73 -16.81 5.47
CA MET A 294 -16.93 -15.46 5.95
C MET A 294 -15.87 -14.55 5.31
N THR A 295 -16.30 -13.50 4.60
CA THR A 295 -15.42 -12.49 4.02
C THR A 295 -15.60 -11.18 4.77
N TYR A 296 -14.49 -10.63 5.28
CA TYR A 296 -14.47 -9.27 5.82
C TYR A 296 -14.41 -8.27 4.66
N LEU A 297 -15.40 -7.40 4.61
CA LEU A 297 -15.63 -6.37 3.62
C LEU A 297 -15.98 -5.10 4.40
N PRO A 298 -15.00 -4.31 4.87
CA PRO A 298 -15.23 -3.14 5.68
C PRO A 298 -16.23 -2.22 4.98
N ARG A 299 -17.28 -1.87 5.71
CA ARG A 299 -18.29 -0.88 5.34
C ARG A 299 -18.22 0.29 6.31
N GLY A 300 -17.00 0.75 6.58
CA GLY A 300 -16.70 2.00 7.26
C GLY A 300 -16.22 3.09 6.29
N PRO A 301 -15.89 4.28 6.79
CA PRO A 301 -15.24 5.32 6.01
C PRO A 301 -13.92 4.84 5.40
N SER A 302 -13.70 5.10 4.12
CA SER A 302 -12.35 5.11 3.57
C SER A 302 -11.64 6.35 4.09
N TYR A 303 -10.41 6.19 4.59
CA TYR A 303 -9.51 7.28 4.93
C TYR A 303 -8.37 7.24 3.93
N LEU A 304 -8.32 8.28 3.10
CA LEU A 304 -7.21 8.56 2.21
C LEU A 304 -6.31 9.59 2.89
N GLU A 305 -5.02 9.54 2.58
CA GLU A 305 -4.05 10.58 2.96
C GLU A 305 -3.56 11.24 1.67
N ALA A 306 -3.43 12.57 1.66
CA ALA A 306 -2.87 13.32 0.55
C ALA A 306 -2.23 14.61 1.05
N SER A 307 -1.37 15.23 0.24
CA SER A 307 -1.00 16.64 0.43
C SER A 307 -2.08 17.56 -0.14
N LEU A 308 -2.18 18.79 0.36
CA LEU A 308 -2.99 19.82 -0.33
C LEU A 308 -2.51 19.99 -1.79
N PRO A 309 -3.42 20.30 -2.75
CA PRO A 309 -3.01 20.45 -4.15
C PRO A 309 -2.01 21.57 -4.40
N VAL A 310 -2.10 22.66 -3.63
CA VAL A 310 -1.16 23.78 -3.64
C VAL A 310 -0.75 24.04 -2.19
N PRO A 311 0.53 24.35 -1.91
CA PRO A 311 0.96 24.71 -0.56
C PRO A 311 0.28 25.98 -0.06
N ILE A 312 0.42 26.22 1.24
CA ILE A 312 -0.01 27.47 1.86
C ILE A 312 1.17 28.45 1.89
N VAL A 313 1.09 29.52 1.11
CA VAL A 313 2.13 30.56 1.09
C VAL A 313 1.81 31.61 2.15
N ALA A 314 2.62 31.67 3.21
CA ALA A 314 2.46 32.59 4.32
C ALA A 314 3.73 32.70 5.17
N GLU A 315 3.95 33.86 5.79
CA GLU A 315 5.10 34.09 6.68
C GLU A 315 4.99 33.24 7.97
N THR A 316 6.11 32.63 8.37
CA THR A 316 6.21 31.88 9.63
C THR A 316 5.82 32.75 10.83
N GLY A 317 5.07 32.19 11.78
CA GLY A 317 4.61 32.90 12.98
C GLY A 317 3.34 33.72 12.78
N THR A 318 2.84 33.85 11.55
CA THR A 318 1.56 34.49 11.27
C THR A 318 0.40 33.50 11.36
N THR A 319 -0.83 34.01 11.44
CA THR A 319 -2.03 33.16 11.39
C THR A 319 -2.81 33.41 10.11
N ILE A 320 -3.23 32.35 9.45
CA ILE A 320 -4.05 32.40 8.23
C ILE A 320 -5.45 31.82 8.50
N PRO A 321 -6.54 32.48 8.05
CA PRO A 321 -7.90 31.91 8.16
C PRO A 321 -8.06 30.64 7.32
N LEU A 322 -8.77 29.63 7.83
CA LEU A 322 -9.05 28.37 7.12
C LEU A 322 -9.65 28.62 5.71
N GLY A 323 -10.58 29.56 5.60
CA GLY A 323 -11.18 29.91 4.30
C GLY A 323 -10.20 30.54 3.31
N SER A 324 -9.16 31.22 3.79
CA SER A 324 -8.08 31.73 2.92
C SER A 324 -7.14 30.62 2.50
N MET A 325 -6.80 29.69 3.42
CA MET A 325 -5.99 28.51 3.09
C MET A 325 -6.65 27.65 2.02
N LEU A 326 -7.93 27.29 2.21
CA LEU A 326 -8.66 26.48 1.24
C LEU A 326 -8.76 27.17 -0.13
N LYS A 327 -8.82 28.51 -0.16
CA LYS A 327 -8.80 29.26 -1.42
C LYS A 327 -7.44 29.26 -2.11
N GLN A 328 -6.34 29.28 -1.35
CA GLN A 328 -5.01 29.09 -1.94
C GLN A 328 -4.87 27.67 -2.49
N ALA A 329 -5.26 26.67 -1.69
CA ALA A 329 -5.10 25.26 -2.02
C ALA A 329 -6.00 24.76 -3.17
N PHE A 330 -7.25 25.20 -3.23
CA PHE A 330 -8.27 24.71 -4.18
C PHE A 330 -8.82 25.80 -5.12
N GLY A 331 -8.26 27.01 -5.07
CA GLY A 331 -8.76 28.16 -5.83
C GLY A 331 -10.10 28.72 -5.33
N THR A 332 -10.87 29.36 -6.22
CA THR A 332 -12.13 30.02 -5.86
C THR A 332 -13.36 29.10 -5.85
N ARG A 333 -13.19 27.84 -6.24
CA ARG A 333 -14.28 26.85 -6.29
C ARG A 333 -14.48 26.20 -4.92
N ASP A 334 -15.72 25.86 -4.61
CA ASP A 334 -16.05 25.11 -3.40
C ASP A 334 -15.61 23.65 -3.59
N PRO A 335 -14.67 23.11 -2.77
CA PRO A 335 -14.24 21.72 -2.87
C PRO A 335 -15.35 20.72 -2.47
N GLY A 336 -16.49 21.22 -1.99
CA GLY A 336 -17.69 20.43 -1.74
C GLY A 336 -17.57 19.52 -0.52
N PHE A 337 -16.70 19.90 0.43
CA PHE A 337 -16.54 19.20 1.71
C PHE A 337 -17.84 19.26 2.52
N LYS A 338 -18.23 18.14 3.09
CA LYS A 338 -19.43 17.97 3.93
C LYS A 338 -19.16 18.21 5.42
N GLY A 339 -17.89 18.25 5.79
CA GLY A 339 -17.42 18.49 7.15
C GLY A 339 -15.90 18.63 7.15
N ILE A 340 -15.38 19.34 8.15
CA ILE A 340 -13.94 19.48 8.38
C ILE A 340 -13.67 19.12 9.83
N THR A 341 -12.63 18.32 10.06
CA THR A 341 -12.11 17.95 11.37
C THR A 341 -10.62 18.31 11.40
N LEU A 342 -10.24 19.17 12.33
CA LEU A 342 -8.86 19.61 12.53
C LEU A 342 -8.12 18.58 13.38
N LEU A 343 -6.90 18.20 13.00
CA LEU A 343 -6.07 17.27 13.75
C LEU A 343 -5.04 18.06 14.57
N PRO A 344 -4.83 17.70 15.85
CA PRO A 344 -3.84 18.39 16.66
C PRO A 344 -2.43 18.14 16.10
N ALA A 345 -1.52 19.10 16.29
CA ALA A 345 -0.12 18.92 15.94
C ALA A 345 0.46 17.72 16.67
N LYS A 346 1.29 16.92 15.98
CA LYS A 346 2.04 15.82 16.59
C LYS A 346 3.17 16.41 17.46
N ALA A 347 3.44 15.78 18.61
CA ALA A 347 4.52 16.23 19.49
C ALA A 347 5.89 15.96 18.84
N LEU A 348 6.86 16.86 19.05
CA LEU A 348 8.25 16.62 18.68
C LEU A 348 8.83 15.49 19.53
N GLU A 349 9.59 14.57 18.93
CA GLU A 349 10.32 13.55 19.68
C GLU A 349 11.47 14.18 20.49
N ALA A 350 11.70 13.66 21.70
CA ALA A 350 12.59 14.27 22.69
C ALA A 350 14.10 14.21 22.34
N SER A 351 14.50 13.50 21.28
CA SER A 351 15.90 13.36 20.84
C SER A 351 16.30 14.34 19.73
N SER A 352 15.46 15.33 19.41
CA SER A 352 15.79 16.35 18.42
C SER A 352 16.74 17.41 19.03
N ASP A 353 17.96 17.01 19.38
CA ASP A 353 19.02 17.86 19.96
C ASP A 353 19.37 19.09 19.08
N TYR A 354 18.90 19.14 17.84
CA TYR A 354 19.33 20.09 16.80
C TYR A 354 18.42 21.31 16.58
N TRP A 355 17.32 21.44 17.33
CA TRP A 355 16.35 22.57 17.20
C TRP A 355 16.19 23.40 18.47
N GLY A 356 16.84 22.95 19.56
CA GLY A 356 16.86 23.63 20.85
C GLY A 356 18.03 24.60 21.03
N GLN A 357 18.93 24.72 20.04
CA GLN A 357 20.03 25.66 20.11
C GLN A 357 20.09 26.52 18.84
N VAL A 358 20.02 27.83 19.08
CA VAL A 358 20.28 28.95 18.19
C VAL A 358 19.09 29.38 17.32
N ALA A 359 18.55 30.55 17.70
CA ALA A 359 17.72 31.37 16.85
C ALA A 359 18.45 31.66 15.53
N VAL A 360 18.03 31.01 14.45
CA VAL A 360 18.45 31.37 13.10
C VAL A 360 17.85 32.74 12.82
N ASN A 361 18.70 33.77 12.68
CA ASN A 361 18.26 35.15 12.42
C ASN A 361 17.23 35.72 13.41
N GLY A 362 17.17 35.21 14.65
CA GLY A 362 16.25 35.71 15.68
C GLY A 362 14.82 35.12 15.65
N ILE A 363 14.60 33.99 14.98
CA ILE A 363 13.29 33.32 14.91
C ILE A 363 13.32 32.05 15.77
N ASP A 364 12.50 32.00 16.84
CA ASP A 364 12.24 30.79 17.63
C ASP A 364 11.42 29.77 16.82
N PRO A 365 11.58 28.45 17.02
CA PRO A 365 10.77 27.44 16.33
C PRO A 365 9.28 27.62 16.64
N VAL A 366 8.49 27.90 15.61
CA VAL A 366 7.04 28.04 15.72
C VAL A 366 6.38 26.72 15.32
N LEU A 367 5.85 26.00 16.30
CA LEU A 367 5.01 24.83 16.05
C LEU A 367 3.71 25.28 15.38
N SER A 368 3.43 24.71 14.21
CA SER A 368 2.17 24.93 13.51
C SER A 368 1.01 24.33 14.31
N GLY A 369 -0.19 24.90 14.14
CA GLY A 369 -1.33 24.44 14.91
C GLY A 369 -2.63 25.14 14.60
N TRP A 370 -3.72 24.45 14.92
CA TRP A 370 -5.07 24.97 14.74
C TRP A 370 -5.55 25.75 15.95
N ILE A 371 -6.12 26.92 15.69
CA ILE A 371 -6.76 27.79 16.66
C ILE A 371 -8.23 27.89 16.30
N VAL A 372 -9.10 27.46 17.21
CA VAL A 372 -10.56 27.55 17.06
C VAL A 372 -11.09 28.49 18.13
N ASN A 373 -11.78 29.55 17.70
CA ASN A 373 -12.37 30.56 18.58
C ASN A 373 -11.35 31.15 19.58
N GLY A 374 -10.12 31.37 19.12
CA GLY A 374 -9.02 31.94 19.90
C GLY A 374 -8.28 30.95 20.80
N LYS A 375 -8.57 29.65 20.75
CA LYS A 375 -7.91 28.62 21.55
C LYS A 375 -7.25 27.56 20.68
N ALA A 376 -5.99 27.23 20.96
CA ALA A 376 -5.30 26.11 20.34
C ALA A 376 -5.98 24.78 20.67
N ILE A 377 -6.14 23.90 19.67
CA ILE A 377 -6.72 22.58 19.88
C ILE A 377 -5.66 21.61 20.43
N THR A 378 -6.09 20.69 21.28
CA THR A 378 -5.23 19.62 21.84
C THR A 378 -5.74 18.21 21.49
N ALA A 379 -6.83 18.14 20.73
CA ALA A 379 -7.49 16.91 20.30
C ALA A 379 -8.19 17.16 18.96
N ARG A 380 -8.55 16.08 18.25
CA ARG A 380 -9.32 16.16 17.00
C ARG A 380 -10.58 17.00 17.23
N THR A 381 -10.74 18.06 16.44
CA THR A 381 -11.80 19.08 16.64
C THR A 381 -12.61 19.25 15.38
N LYS A 382 -13.91 18.96 15.44
CA LYS A 382 -14.84 19.18 14.32
C LYS A 382 -15.13 20.68 14.18
N VAL A 383 -15.05 21.19 12.96
CA VAL A 383 -15.39 22.58 12.64
C VAL A 383 -16.90 22.71 12.49
N HIS A 384 -17.49 23.68 13.20
CA HIS A 384 -18.90 24.03 13.12
C HIS A 384 -19.11 25.37 12.42
N LYS A 385 -20.29 25.54 11.83
CA LYS A 385 -20.67 26.81 11.20
C LYS A 385 -20.66 27.93 12.24
N GLY A 386 -19.89 28.97 11.98
CA GLY A 386 -19.71 30.12 12.87
C GLY A 386 -18.42 30.10 13.69
N ASP A 387 -17.67 28.98 13.68
CA ASP A 387 -16.35 28.94 14.27
C ASP A 387 -15.39 29.86 13.52
N VAL A 388 -14.56 30.59 14.29
CA VAL A 388 -13.40 31.32 13.76
C VAL A 388 -12.22 30.38 13.82
N VAL A 389 -11.86 29.82 12.67
CA VAL A 389 -10.74 28.88 12.54
C VAL A 389 -9.57 29.57 11.85
N THR A 390 -8.44 29.61 12.55
CA THR A 390 -7.15 30.06 12.00
C THR A 390 -6.10 28.98 12.20
N PHE A 391 -5.11 29.01 11.33
CA PHE A 391 -3.95 28.15 11.36
C PHE A 391 -2.71 29.01 11.65
N LEU A 392 -1.97 28.65 12.68
CA LEU A 392 -0.66 29.23 12.98
C LEU A 392 0.36 28.60 12.02
N VAL A 393 0.97 29.44 11.19
CA VAL A 393 1.98 29.05 10.22
C VAL A 393 3.27 28.77 10.97
N GLY A 394 3.73 27.52 10.91
CA GLY A 394 5.00 27.11 11.49
C GLY A 394 6.14 27.20 10.49
N ASN A 395 7.36 26.94 10.96
CA ASN A 395 8.55 26.82 10.10
C ASN A 395 8.67 25.42 9.43
N ASN A 396 7.68 24.54 9.64
CA ASN A 396 7.36 23.35 8.83
C ASN A 396 8.49 22.34 8.53
N ILE A 397 9.35 22.07 9.52
CA ILE A 397 10.36 20.98 9.44
C ILE A 397 10.10 19.87 10.47
N ALA A 398 8.87 19.79 10.99
CA ALA A 398 8.37 18.68 11.80
C ALA A 398 6.89 18.37 11.51
N PHE A 399 6.56 17.08 11.33
CA PHE A 399 5.25 16.47 11.00
C PHE A 399 4.20 17.47 10.46
N PRO A 400 3.89 17.44 9.15
CA PRO A 400 2.96 18.42 8.58
C PRO A 400 1.60 18.32 9.31
N PRO A 401 1.02 19.45 9.72
CA PRO A 401 -0.29 19.45 10.34
C PRO A 401 -1.35 18.98 9.34
N GLU A 402 -2.36 18.29 9.86
CA GLU A 402 -3.36 17.62 9.04
C GLU A 402 -4.75 18.26 9.22
N LEU A 403 -5.55 18.20 8.16
CA LEU A 403 -6.98 18.50 8.20
C LEU A 403 -7.76 17.36 7.53
N ARG A 404 -8.73 16.81 8.25
CA ARG A 404 -9.61 15.75 7.74
C ARG A 404 -10.87 16.35 7.16
N VAL A 405 -11.10 16.14 5.87
CA VAL A 405 -12.34 16.54 5.21
C VAL A 405 -13.28 15.36 5.09
N GLN A 406 -14.58 15.62 5.17
CA GLN A 406 -15.62 14.65 4.86
C GLN A 406 -16.10 14.89 3.43
N LEU A 407 -16.11 13.86 2.59
CA LEU A 407 -16.46 13.98 1.17
C LEU A 407 -17.96 13.70 0.90
N THR A 408 -18.63 12.93 1.78
CA THR A 408 -20.03 12.48 1.61
C THR A 408 -20.94 12.91 2.77
N ASP A 409 -22.26 13.05 2.51
CA ASP A 409 -23.23 13.52 3.51
C ASP A 409 -23.41 12.51 4.66
N ALA A 410 -23.38 13.00 5.91
CA ALA A 410 -23.52 12.17 7.11
C ALA A 410 -24.88 11.42 7.23
N THR A 411 -25.91 11.85 6.50
CA THR A 411 -27.27 11.29 6.57
C THR A 411 -27.53 10.15 5.59
N LYS A 412 -26.63 9.91 4.63
CA LYS A 412 -26.67 8.69 3.81
C LYS A 412 -26.09 7.56 4.66
N GLY A 413 -26.94 6.84 5.38
CA GLY A 413 -26.58 5.82 6.37
C GLY A 413 -25.85 4.60 5.82
N ARG A 414 -24.62 4.79 5.31
CA ARG A 414 -23.52 3.87 5.00
C ARG A 414 -22.45 4.66 4.20
N LYS A 415 -21.25 4.86 4.77
CA LYS A 415 -20.05 5.52 4.19
C LYS A 415 -20.03 7.06 4.20
N ALA A 416 -19.80 7.67 5.37
CA ALA A 416 -19.07 8.95 5.38
C ALA A 416 -17.66 8.64 4.88
N GLU A 417 -17.13 9.35 3.88
CA GLU A 417 -15.75 9.16 3.39
C GLU A 417 -14.91 10.35 3.84
N PHE A 418 -13.66 10.07 4.20
CA PHE A 418 -12.76 11.10 4.69
C PHE A 418 -11.42 11.09 3.95
N LEU A 419 -10.83 12.27 3.84
CA LEU A 419 -9.50 12.48 3.29
C LEU A 419 -8.73 13.38 4.24
N ASP A 420 -7.54 12.95 4.63
CA ASP A 420 -6.63 13.68 5.50
C ASP A 420 -5.62 14.40 4.63
N TYR A 421 -5.69 15.73 4.62
CA TYR A 421 -4.74 16.57 3.92
C TYR A 421 -3.60 17.00 4.84
N SER A 422 -2.37 16.69 4.46
CA SER A 422 -1.16 17.29 5.02
C SER A 422 -0.92 18.68 4.45
N ILE A 423 -0.50 19.60 5.31
CA ILE A 423 -0.38 21.02 4.99
C ILE A 423 1.09 21.42 4.97
N TRP A 424 1.58 21.69 3.76
CA TRP A 424 2.89 22.27 3.53
C TRP A 424 2.78 23.79 3.44
N THR A 425 3.55 24.49 4.26
CA THR A 425 3.64 25.96 4.25
C THR A 425 4.94 26.39 3.60
N VAL A 426 4.87 27.42 2.77
CA VAL A 426 6.03 27.98 2.06
C VAL A 426 6.17 29.44 2.43
N ASP A 427 7.39 29.87 2.74
CA ASP A 427 7.68 31.27 3.02
C ASP A 427 7.54 32.11 1.73
N PRO A 428 6.87 33.28 1.77
CA PRO A 428 6.75 34.15 0.61
C PRO A 428 8.09 34.52 -0.04
N ALA A 429 9.17 34.67 0.74
CA ALA A 429 10.49 34.98 0.20
C ALA A 429 11.03 33.88 -0.74
N VAL A 430 10.65 32.62 -0.50
CA VAL A 430 10.97 31.49 -1.39
C VAL A 430 9.99 31.47 -2.55
N SER A 431 8.68 31.52 -2.27
CA SER A 431 7.64 31.39 -3.29
C SER A 431 7.68 32.48 -4.36
N ASP A 432 7.96 33.74 -3.97
CA ASP A 432 8.01 34.87 -4.90
C ASP A 432 9.15 34.74 -5.91
N LEU A 433 10.29 34.14 -5.53
CA LEU A 433 11.43 33.90 -6.42
C LEU A 433 11.10 32.80 -7.43
N VAL A 434 10.45 31.73 -6.99
CA VAL A 434 9.95 30.68 -7.89
C VAL A 434 8.91 31.24 -8.85
N HIS A 435 7.98 32.06 -8.37
CA HIS A 435 6.91 32.62 -9.20
C HIS A 435 7.33 33.80 -10.09
N ALA A 436 8.57 34.30 -9.96
CA ALA A 436 9.15 35.27 -10.88
C ALA A 436 9.69 34.63 -12.17
N SER A 437 9.80 33.30 -12.20
CA SER A 437 10.12 32.49 -13.39
C SER A 437 8.88 32.27 -14.29
N ASP A 438 8.98 31.43 -15.31
CA ASP A 438 7.90 31.01 -16.23
C ASP A 438 6.76 30.19 -15.58
N TYR A 439 6.57 30.34 -14.26
CA TYR A 439 5.61 29.62 -13.46
C TYR A 439 4.17 29.89 -13.92
N VAL A 440 3.47 28.82 -14.28
CA VAL A 440 2.03 28.81 -14.52
C VAL A 440 1.37 28.10 -13.35
N VAL A 441 0.47 28.80 -12.66
CA VAL A 441 -0.28 28.25 -11.53
C VAL A 441 -0.95 26.93 -11.95
N GLY A 442 -0.63 25.86 -11.23
CA GLY A 442 -1.18 24.53 -11.50
C GLY A 442 -0.53 23.75 -12.63
N LYS A 443 0.60 24.23 -13.19
CA LYS A 443 1.41 23.51 -14.17
C LYS A 443 2.90 23.61 -13.82
N PRO A 444 3.31 23.15 -12.62
CA PRO A 444 4.69 23.21 -12.19
C PRO A 444 5.57 22.44 -13.18
N GLN A 445 6.75 22.99 -13.48
CA GLN A 445 7.74 22.41 -14.36
C GLN A 445 8.96 21.94 -13.56
N PRO A 446 9.75 20.98 -14.06
CA PRO A 446 11.00 20.56 -13.40
C PRO A 446 11.94 21.74 -13.07
N GLY A 447 11.99 22.76 -13.93
CA GLY A 447 12.75 23.99 -13.66
C GLY A 447 12.28 24.76 -12.42
N ASN A 448 10.97 24.73 -12.10
CA ASN A 448 10.45 25.38 -10.88
C ASN A 448 10.93 24.67 -9.62
N VAL A 449 11.16 23.35 -9.67
CA VAL A 449 11.75 22.58 -8.55
C VAL A 449 13.20 22.99 -8.32
N VAL A 450 13.98 23.15 -9.39
CA VAL A 450 15.36 23.63 -9.31
C VAL A 450 15.42 25.05 -8.73
N THR A 451 14.62 25.97 -9.28
CA THR A 451 14.54 27.35 -8.78
C THR A 451 14.05 27.42 -7.33
N SER A 452 13.18 26.50 -6.93
CA SER A 452 12.73 26.38 -5.54
C SER A 452 13.89 26.02 -4.60
N ALA A 453 14.68 25.02 -4.94
CA ALA A 453 15.87 24.65 -4.16
C ALA A 453 16.88 25.80 -4.08
N GLU A 454 17.15 26.49 -5.19
CA GLU A 454 18.01 27.68 -5.23
C GLU A 454 17.45 28.81 -4.34
N SER A 455 16.14 29.01 -4.34
CA SER A 455 15.48 30.02 -3.50
C SER A 455 15.57 29.67 -2.01
N TYR A 456 15.47 28.39 -1.66
CA TYR A 456 15.73 27.92 -0.29
C TYR A 456 17.21 28.10 0.09
N GLN A 457 18.14 27.83 -0.82
CA GLN A 457 19.57 28.10 -0.61
C GLN A 457 19.85 29.58 -0.35
N ASP A 458 19.18 30.49 -1.06
CA ASP A 458 19.36 31.93 -0.91
C ASP A 458 18.70 32.48 0.36
N ALA A 459 17.47 32.03 0.67
CA ALA A 459 16.71 32.50 1.82
C ALA A 459 17.17 31.87 3.16
N TYR A 460 17.60 30.60 3.11
CA TYR A 460 17.88 29.77 4.29
C TYR A 460 19.21 29.00 4.20
N GLY A 461 20.14 29.45 3.35
CA GLY A 461 21.45 28.81 3.23
C GLY A 461 22.16 28.69 4.58
N ARG A 462 22.67 27.49 4.88
CA ARG A 462 23.39 27.16 6.12
C ARG A 462 22.55 27.13 7.40
N VAL A 463 21.24 26.89 7.29
CA VAL A 463 20.45 26.47 8.45
C VAL A 463 20.89 25.07 8.90
N PHE A 464 20.92 24.81 10.21
CA PHE A 464 21.27 23.49 10.75
C PHE A 464 20.34 22.40 10.22
N ASN A 465 20.93 21.25 9.88
CA ASN A 465 20.21 20.12 9.32
C ASN A 465 19.35 19.38 10.36
N THR A 466 18.17 18.90 9.95
CA THR A 466 17.26 18.03 10.73
C THR A 466 17.63 16.56 10.68
N GLU A 467 18.47 16.16 9.72
CA GLU A 467 18.60 14.78 9.23
C GLU A 467 17.30 14.21 8.63
N LEU A 468 16.34 15.08 8.28
CA LEU A 468 15.03 14.70 7.71
C LEU A 468 14.98 15.08 6.23
N CYS A 469 15.85 14.44 5.45
CA CYS A 469 16.09 14.68 4.02
C CYS A 469 14.79 14.67 3.19
N ASN A 470 13.85 13.78 3.53
CA ASN A 470 12.54 13.71 2.89
C ASN A 470 11.71 14.99 3.06
N TRP A 471 11.72 15.61 4.24
CA TRP A 471 10.98 16.85 4.46
C TRP A 471 11.65 18.07 3.82
N ILE A 472 12.97 18.04 3.65
CA ILE A 472 13.68 19.06 2.86
C ILE A 472 13.17 19.02 1.41
N ALA A 473 13.16 17.82 0.81
CA ALA A 473 12.65 17.62 -0.54
C ALA A 473 11.17 18.01 -0.67
N ASP A 474 10.33 17.69 0.32
CA ASP A 474 8.91 18.06 0.33
C ASP A 474 8.68 19.57 0.35
N ASN A 475 9.49 20.31 1.12
CA ASN A 475 9.42 21.76 1.16
C ASN A 475 9.85 22.39 -0.18
N VAL A 476 10.91 21.85 -0.80
CA VAL A 476 11.32 22.25 -2.15
C VAL A 476 10.21 21.99 -3.17
N ALA A 477 9.62 20.80 -3.15
CA ALA A 477 8.51 20.43 -4.02
C ALA A 477 7.28 21.33 -3.80
N ALA A 478 6.92 21.56 -2.54
CA ALA A 478 5.82 22.43 -2.15
C ALA A 478 6.04 23.85 -2.70
N ALA A 479 7.21 24.45 -2.50
CA ALA A 479 7.52 25.78 -3.02
C ALA A 479 7.56 25.88 -4.55
N ALA A 480 7.81 24.77 -5.25
CA ALA A 480 7.63 24.68 -6.70
C ALA A 480 6.15 24.67 -7.14
N GLY A 481 5.20 24.61 -6.19
CA GLY A 481 3.77 24.49 -6.45
C GLY A 481 3.29 23.04 -6.58
N ALA A 482 4.12 22.05 -6.24
CA ALA A 482 3.83 20.62 -6.38
C ALA A 482 4.13 19.86 -5.08
N PRO A 483 3.25 19.89 -4.07
CA PRO A 483 3.45 19.10 -2.85
C PRO A 483 3.60 17.60 -3.16
N MET A 484 4.57 16.95 -2.50
CA MET A 484 4.81 15.51 -2.67
C MET A 484 3.66 14.68 -2.09
N PRO A 485 3.38 13.49 -2.66
CA PRO A 485 2.42 12.57 -2.09
C PRO A 485 2.94 11.91 -0.82
N LEU A 486 2.05 11.58 0.11
CA LEU A 486 2.38 10.83 1.32
C LEU A 486 1.86 9.40 1.21
N PRO A 487 2.62 8.40 1.70
CA PRO A 487 3.79 8.54 2.59
C PRO A 487 5.11 8.27 1.85
N ASN A 488 5.70 9.29 1.23
CA ASN A 488 7.03 9.23 0.59
C ASN A 488 8.21 9.01 1.57
N GLN A 489 7.93 8.95 2.88
CA GLN A 489 8.91 8.67 3.93
C GLN A 489 9.22 7.18 4.08
N PHE A 490 8.33 6.28 3.64
CA PHE A 490 8.53 4.84 3.80
C PHE A 490 9.64 4.32 2.87
N LEU A 491 10.33 3.27 3.36
CA LEU A 491 11.51 2.72 2.70
C LEU A 491 11.16 1.87 1.47
N GLU A 492 9.96 1.29 1.46
CA GLU A 492 9.48 0.37 0.42
C GLU A 492 8.94 1.14 -0.80
N PRO A 493 9.62 1.11 -1.96
CA PRO A 493 9.21 1.85 -3.17
C PRO A 493 7.79 1.53 -3.65
N GLU A 494 7.31 0.33 -3.39
CA GLU A 494 5.95 -0.14 -3.68
C GLU A 494 4.87 0.55 -2.84
N THR A 495 5.22 0.97 -1.63
CA THR A 495 4.32 1.68 -0.70
C THR A 495 4.27 3.19 -0.92
N ASN A 496 5.16 3.71 -1.77
CA ASN A 496 5.12 5.10 -2.19
C ASN A 496 3.84 5.34 -3.01
N VAL A 497 2.92 6.08 -2.40
CA VAL A 497 1.66 6.46 -3.04
C VAL A 497 1.93 7.61 -3.99
N GLU A 498 1.31 7.54 -5.16
CA GLU A 498 1.35 8.57 -6.19
C GLU A 498 0.24 9.60 -5.94
N GLY A 499 0.56 10.88 -6.12
CA GLY A 499 -0.38 11.97 -5.86
C GLY A 499 0.22 13.35 -6.11
N GLY A 500 -0.62 14.30 -6.48
CA GLY A 500 -0.14 15.61 -6.94
C GLY A 500 0.46 15.53 -8.34
N PHE A 501 1.29 16.50 -8.72
CA PHE A 501 1.93 16.48 -10.04
C PHE A 501 3.06 15.44 -10.15
N TRP A 502 3.30 14.62 -9.12
CA TRP A 502 4.41 13.67 -9.09
C TRP A 502 3.96 12.29 -9.55
N ARG A 503 4.67 11.76 -10.56
CA ARG A 503 4.59 10.37 -10.98
C ARG A 503 5.83 9.63 -10.52
N ILE A 504 5.72 8.33 -10.28
CA ILE A 504 6.90 7.49 -10.07
C ILE A 504 7.47 7.10 -11.43
N ALA A 505 8.59 7.72 -11.80
CA ALA A 505 9.26 7.50 -13.08
C ALA A 505 10.08 6.21 -13.10
N TYR A 506 10.50 5.74 -11.92
CA TYR A 506 11.27 4.51 -11.75
C TYR A 506 11.18 4.02 -10.30
N ARG A 507 10.92 2.72 -10.12
CA ARG A 507 11.07 2.00 -8.84
C ARG A 507 12.16 0.96 -9.01
N GLY A 508 13.09 0.93 -8.06
CA GLY A 508 14.14 -0.07 -8.00
C GLY A 508 13.63 -1.50 -7.80
N SER A 509 12.46 -1.64 -7.18
CA SER A 509 11.81 -2.93 -6.89
C SER A 509 11.05 -3.52 -8.09
N ASP A 510 10.92 -2.80 -9.22
CA ASP A 510 10.26 -3.33 -10.41
C ASP A 510 11.11 -4.44 -11.05
N SER A 511 10.53 -5.64 -11.19
CA SER A 511 11.21 -6.89 -11.58
C SER A 511 11.93 -6.87 -12.94
N ASP A 512 11.62 -5.87 -13.77
CA ASP A 512 12.01 -5.84 -15.18
C ASP A 512 13.23 -4.94 -15.47
N ASN A 513 13.78 -4.21 -14.49
CA ASN A 513 14.79 -3.19 -14.79
C ASN A 513 15.81 -2.89 -13.66
N PRO A 514 16.76 -3.79 -13.36
CA PRO A 514 17.83 -3.49 -12.40
C PRO A 514 18.84 -2.50 -13.03
N VAL A 515 18.59 -1.20 -12.91
CA VAL A 515 19.53 -0.17 -13.35
C VAL A 515 20.50 0.14 -12.19
N ILE A 516 21.68 -0.47 -12.24
CA ILE A 516 22.76 -0.24 -11.26
C ILE A 516 23.25 1.23 -11.30
N ASP A 517 23.08 1.90 -12.44
CA ASP A 517 23.46 3.30 -12.69
C ASP A 517 22.22 4.20 -12.88
N TRP A 518 21.34 4.24 -11.88
CA TRP A 518 20.09 5.03 -11.93
C TRP A 518 20.33 6.54 -12.12
N ASN A 519 21.55 7.02 -11.87
CA ASN A 519 21.96 8.39 -12.16
C ASN A 519 21.85 8.75 -13.67
N THR A 520 21.77 7.75 -14.55
CA THR A 520 21.50 7.95 -15.98
C THR A 520 20.03 8.24 -16.31
N LEU A 521 19.13 7.96 -15.36
CA LEU A 521 17.68 8.13 -15.53
C LEU A 521 17.18 9.46 -14.98
N VAL A 522 17.88 10.03 -13.99
CA VAL A 522 17.48 11.27 -13.31
C VAL A 522 17.72 12.49 -14.19
N ARG A 523 16.94 13.53 -13.90
CA ARG A 523 16.94 14.81 -14.59
C ARG A 523 16.88 15.93 -13.55
N PRO A 524 17.34 17.15 -13.91
CA PRO A 524 17.07 18.35 -13.12
C PRO A 524 15.58 18.45 -12.76
N GLY A 525 15.30 18.68 -11.48
CA GLY A 525 13.94 18.79 -10.93
C GLY A 525 13.31 17.45 -10.48
N ASP A 526 14.00 16.32 -10.66
CA ASP A 526 13.57 15.06 -10.03
C ASP A 526 13.86 15.08 -8.53
N ILE A 527 12.99 14.42 -7.75
CA ILE A 527 13.25 14.07 -6.35
C ILE A 527 13.57 12.58 -6.29
N VAL A 528 14.68 12.24 -5.66
CA VAL A 528 15.17 10.85 -5.61
C VAL A 528 15.17 10.37 -4.17
N ARG A 529 14.42 9.32 -3.91
CA ARG A 529 14.47 8.54 -2.67
C ARG A 529 15.37 7.33 -2.89
N LEU A 530 16.30 7.09 -1.98
CA LEU A 530 17.28 6.01 -2.09
C LEU A 530 17.57 5.34 -0.74
N GLU A 531 18.12 4.14 -0.79
CA GLU A 531 18.60 3.39 0.38
C GLU A 531 20.10 3.14 0.28
N TRP A 532 20.83 3.31 1.39
CA TRP A 532 22.27 3.04 1.44
C TRP A 532 22.60 1.55 1.58
N GLN A 533 23.45 1.00 0.70
CA GLN A 533 23.85 -0.42 0.74
C GLN A 533 24.48 -0.84 2.07
N THR A 534 25.18 0.09 2.73
CA THR A 534 25.97 -0.20 3.93
C THR A 534 25.17 -0.20 5.22
N THR A 535 24.06 0.55 5.27
CA THR A 535 23.30 0.78 6.50
C THR A 535 21.82 0.42 6.38
N GLY A 536 21.29 0.29 5.16
CA GLY A 536 19.85 0.16 4.89
C GLY A 536 19.05 1.42 5.25
N ALA A 537 19.73 2.53 5.56
CA ALA A 537 19.06 3.77 5.93
C ALA A 537 18.59 4.50 4.66
N GLY A 538 17.42 5.12 4.76
CA GLY A 538 16.84 5.91 3.68
C GLY A 538 17.37 7.34 3.61
N HIS A 539 17.42 7.90 2.40
CA HIS A 539 17.80 9.27 2.15
C HIS A 539 17.04 9.81 0.91
N THR A 540 16.77 11.11 0.88
CA THR A 540 15.92 11.75 -0.16
C THR A 540 16.51 13.07 -0.57
N THR A 541 16.77 13.26 -1.86
CA THR A 541 17.50 14.41 -2.36
C THR A 541 16.79 15.05 -3.55
N THR A 542 16.98 16.36 -3.75
CA THR A 542 16.48 17.07 -4.95
C THR A 542 17.60 17.24 -5.96
N VAL A 543 17.40 16.78 -7.20
CA VAL A 543 18.40 16.88 -8.27
C VAL A 543 18.34 18.26 -8.93
N LEU A 544 19.45 19.00 -8.90
CA LEU A 544 19.57 20.32 -9.54
C LEU A 544 20.22 20.22 -10.92
N ALA A 545 21.28 19.43 -11.04
CA ALA A 545 21.96 19.19 -12.30
C ALA A 545 22.58 17.79 -12.36
N VAL A 546 22.84 17.33 -13.59
CA VAL A 546 23.53 16.06 -13.88
C VAL A 546 24.72 16.37 -14.77
N ALA A 547 25.93 16.11 -14.27
CA ALA A 547 27.17 16.33 -15.01
C ALA A 547 27.35 15.28 -16.12
N PRO A 548 28.18 15.55 -17.15
CA PRO A 548 28.40 14.59 -18.26
C PRO A 548 28.98 13.24 -17.84
N ASP A 549 29.69 13.17 -16.71
CA ASP A 549 30.23 11.93 -16.14
C ASP A 549 29.23 11.22 -15.19
N GLY A 550 28.03 11.78 -15.05
CA GLY A 550 26.93 11.25 -14.27
C GLY A 550 26.92 11.69 -12.81
N THR A 551 27.86 12.53 -12.33
CA THR A 551 27.77 13.11 -10.98
C THR A 551 26.58 14.06 -10.88
N LEU A 552 26.00 14.13 -9.68
CA LEU A 552 24.82 14.94 -9.41
C LEU A 552 25.21 16.19 -8.63
N GLU A 553 24.58 17.31 -8.99
CA GLU A 553 24.43 18.48 -8.13
C GLU A 553 23.06 18.37 -7.48
N VAL A 554 23.02 18.40 -6.14
CA VAL A 554 21.80 18.16 -5.38
C VAL A 554 21.61 19.19 -4.27
N TYR A 555 20.36 19.38 -3.87
CA TYR A 555 19.97 20.14 -2.68
C TYR A 555 19.46 19.17 -1.61
N ASP A 556 20.18 19.10 -0.48
CA ASP A 556 19.88 18.20 0.64
C ASP A 556 20.65 18.58 1.92
N ASN A 557 20.82 17.64 2.86
CA ASN A 557 21.75 17.76 3.98
C ASN A 557 23.23 17.70 3.55
N ILE A 558 23.99 18.70 3.98
CA ILE A 558 25.44 18.80 3.86
C ILE A 558 26.07 18.43 5.20
N ASP A 559 26.81 17.32 5.22
CA ASP A 559 27.33 16.76 6.47
C ASP A 559 28.56 17.46 7.06
N VAL A 560 29.29 18.32 6.34
CA VAL A 560 30.48 18.98 6.94
C VAL A 560 30.84 20.32 6.28
N ILE A 561 30.45 21.43 6.92
CA ILE A 561 31.22 22.68 6.88
C ILE A 561 31.49 23.06 8.35
N ASP A 562 32.76 23.29 8.73
CA ASP A 562 33.14 23.76 10.07
C ASP A 562 32.65 22.92 11.28
N HIS A 563 32.50 21.59 11.12
CA HIS A 563 32.01 20.64 12.16
C HIS A 563 30.52 20.74 12.51
N GLU A 564 29.71 21.37 11.64
CA GLU A 564 28.26 21.51 11.80
C GLU A 564 27.52 20.97 10.55
N HIS A 565 26.38 20.30 10.75
CA HIS A 565 25.53 19.76 9.67
C HIS A 565 24.52 20.83 9.25
N HIS A 566 24.42 21.14 7.94
CA HIS A 566 23.54 22.18 7.42
C HIS A 566 22.72 21.69 6.23
N ILE A 567 21.61 22.35 5.91
CA ILE A 567 20.95 22.17 4.60
C ILE A 567 21.67 23.00 3.53
N GLY A 568 21.74 22.48 2.30
CA GLY A 568 22.18 23.27 1.15
C GLY A 568 22.53 22.47 -0.10
N THR A 569 23.02 23.20 -1.11
CA THR A 569 23.54 22.63 -2.35
C THR A 569 24.95 22.06 -2.17
N HIS A 570 25.19 20.86 -2.71
CA HIS A 570 26.54 20.34 -2.87
C HIS A 570 26.74 19.56 -4.17
N ASP A 571 27.96 19.65 -4.69
CA ASP A 571 28.36 19.17 -6.02
C ASP A 571 29.06 17.81 -5.99
N ASP A 572 29.29 17.23 -7.17
CA ASP A 572 30.11 16.04 -7.42
C ASP A 572 29.67 14.78 -6.66
N VAL A 573 28.35 14.63 -6.50
CA VAL A 573 27.77 13.56 -5.71
C VAL A 573 27.66 12.28 -6.52
N ALA A 574 28.28 11.21 -6.02
CA ALA A 574 28.26 9.89 -6.63
C ALA A 574 27.36 8.88 -5.90
N TYR A 575 26.11 9.27 -5.58
CA TYR A 575 25.21 8.47 -4.72
C TYR A 575 24.98 7.06 -5.27
N TRP A 576 24.73 6.90 -6.57
CA TRP A 576 24.42 5.60 -7.17
C TRP A 576 25.44 4.50 -6.85
N LYS A 577 26.71 4.85 -6.61
CA LYS A 577 27.77 3.90 -6.25
C LYS A 577 27.63 3.30 -4.84
N LYS A 578 26.81 3.90 -3.98
CA LYS A 578 26.63 3.54 -2.56
C LYS A 578 25.21 3.11 -2.22
N THR A 579 24.30 3.11 -3.19
CA THR A 579 22.87 2.87 -2.97
C THR A 579 22.43 1.50 -3.44
N ASP A 580 21.49 0.89 -2.72
CA ASP A 580 20.83 -0.33 -3.18
C ASP A 580 19.95 0.02 -4.40
N PRO A 581 20.21 -0.55 -5.59
CA PRO A 581 19.37 -0.31 -6.76
C PRO A 581 17.91 -0.70 -6.55
N ALA A 582 17.60 -1.64 -5.64
CA ALA A 582 16.24 -2.06 -5.32
C ALA A 582 15.48 -1.03 -4.49
N GLY A 583 16.18 -0.24 -3.67
CA GLY A 583 15.60 0.77 -2.77
C GLY A 583 15.45 2.17 -3.37
N ILE A 584 15.46 2.30 -4.70
CA ILE A 584 15.36 3.59 -5.41
C ILE A 584 13.92 3.91 -5.78
N THR A 585 13.50 5.17 -5.60
CA THR A 585 12.32 5.74 -6.25
C THR A 585 12.68 7.09 -6.85
N ILE A 586 12.40 7.28 -8.14
CA ILE A 586 12.53 8.58 -8.80
C ILE A 586 11.13 9.17 -8.97
N TYR A 587 10.89 10.27 -8.27
CA TYR A 587 9.71 11.09 -8.45
C TYR A 587 10.00 12.16 -9.50
N ARG A 588 9.11 12.25 -10.48
CA ARG A 588 9.21 13.22 -11.57
C ARG A 588 7.89 13.94 -11.75
N LEU A 589 7.97 15.24 -12.00
CA LEU A 589 6.79 16.01 -12.39
C LEU A 589 6.19 15.47 -13.69
N ASP A 590 4.87 15.39 -13.67
CA ASP A 590 4.01 15.06 -14.78
C ASP A 590 4.39 15.88 -16.03
N PRO A 591 4.83 15.24 -17.13
CA PRO A 591 5.24 15.95 -18.35
C PRO A 591 4.11 16.77 -18.98
N ASP A 592 2.86 16.37 -18.74
CA ASP A 592 1.66 16.99 -19.29
C ASP A 592 1.08 18.04 -18.30
N GLY A 593 1.68 18.15 -17.10
CA GLY A 593 1.23 19.02 -16.03
C GLY A 593 -0.12 18.59 -15.45
N GLN A 594 -0.45 17.29 -15.52
CA GLN A 594 -1.66 16.75 -14.93
C GLN A 594 -1.47 16.45 -13.43
N TYR A 595 -2.53 16.67 -12.66
CA TYR A 595 -2.58 16.36 -11.25
C TYR A 595 -2.99 14.89 -11.06
N LEU A 596 -2.07 14.05 -10.61
CA LEU A 596 -2.30 12.62 -10.43
C LEU A 596 -3.09 12.33 -9.15
N ILE A 597 -4.11 11.48 -9.28
CA ILE A 597 -4.92 10.95 -8.19
C ILE A 597 -4.99 9.43 -8.36
N GLU A 598 -4.42 8.71 -7.39
CA GLU A 598 -4.44 7.26 -7.34
C GLU A 598 -5.44 6.76 -6.30
N GLY A 599 -6.44 6.01 -6.77
CA GLY A 599 -7.35 5.23 -5.96
C GLY A 599 -6.72 3.94 -5.44
N ARG A 600 -7.47 3.22 -4.63
CA ARG A 600 -7.07 1.94 -4.03
C ARG A 600 -7.82 0.79 -4.68
N SER A 601 -7.71 -0.42 -4.13
CA SER A 601 -8.49 -1.57 -4.61
C SER A 601 -9.93 -1.62 -4.08
N LEU A 602 -10.43 -0.52 -3.50
CA LEU A 602 -11.71 -0.41 -2.83
C LEU A 602 -12.69 0.47 -3.59
N PRO A 603 -14.02 0.28 -3.42
CA PRO A 603 -15.01 1.23 -3.93
C PRO A 603 -14.89 2.60 -3.25
N GLU A 604 -14.56 3.63 -4.02
CA GLU A 604 -14.23 4.99 -3.59
C GLU A 604 -15.08 6.06 -4.27
N HIS A 605 -15.14 7.26 -3.68
CA HIS A 605 -15.53 8.47 -4.39
C HIS A 605 -14.32 9.38 -4.55
N LEU A 606 -13.77 9.40 -5.76
CA LEU A 606 -12.64 10.25 -6.11
C LEU A 606 -13.18 11.57 -6.70
N ARG A 607 -12.59 12.68 -6.27
CA ARG A 607 -12.83 13.99 -6.86
C ARG A 607 -11.49 14.55 -7.32
N GLY A 608 -11.43 14.93 -8.58
CA GLY A 608 -10.33 15.69 -9.11
C GLY A 608 -10.28 17.10 -8.56
N SER A 609 -9.23 17.79 -8.97
CA SER A 609 -8.85 19.10 -8.51
C SER A 609 -9.56 20.19 -9.34
N VAL A 610 -8.91 21.34 -9.50
CA VAL A 610 -9.33 22.39 -10.43
C VAL A 610 -8.39 22.49 -11.62
N PHE A 611 -7.43 21.56 -11.71
CA PHE A 611 -6.44 21.42 -12.75
C PHE A 611 -6.84 20.28 -13.68
N ASP A 612 -6.04 20.05 -14.72
CA ASP A 612 -6.17 18.87 -15.55
C ASP A 612 -5.78 17.66 -14.69
N ASP A 613 -6.70 16.72 -14.44
CA ASP A 613 -6.43 15.59 -13.55
C ASP A 613 -6.13 14.30 -14.31
N LEU A 614 -5.20 13.49 -13.79
CA LEU A 614 -5.02 12.09 -14.18
C LEU A 614 -5.51 11.22 -13.02
N VAL A 615 -6.66 10.57 -13.17
CA VAL A 615 -7.28 9.78 -12.11
C VAL A 615 -7.25 8.29 -12.43
N HIS A 616 -6.57 7.52 -11.58
CA HIS A 616 -6.55 6.06 -11.66
C HIS A 616 -7.29 5.46 -10.48
N ALA A 617 -8.56 5.10 -10.65
CA ALA A 617 -9.37 4.52 -9.57
C ALA A 617 -9.00 3.06 -9.22
N ARG A 618 -8.17 2.41 -10.05
CA ARG A 618 -7.67 1.03 -9.86
C ARG A 618 -8.76 -0.04 -9.81
N ARG A 619 -9.16 -0.52 -8.64
CA ARG A 619 -10.18 -1.59 -8.50
C ARG A 619 -11.22 -1.09 -7.53
N GLY A 620 -12.47 -1.49 -7.70
CA GLY A 620 -13.53 -0.97 -6.86
C GLY A 620 -14.79 -0.79 -7.67
N ALA A 621 -15.85 -0.30 -7.06
CA ALA A 621 -17.00 0.19 -7.81
C ALA A 621 -17.07 1.68 -7.56
N ASP A 622 -16.31 2.41 -8.35
CA ASP A 622 -15.84 3.75 -8.02
C ASP A 622 -16.77 4.82 -8.57
N VAL A 623 -16.76 5.97 -7.92
CA VAL A 623 -17.44 7.17 -8.37
C VAL A 623 -16.40 8.26 -8.52
N VAL A 624 -15.94 8.46 -9.75
CA VAL A 624 -14.92 9.45 -10.07
C VAL A 624 -15.60 10.68 -10.67
N ALA A 625 -15.31 11.85 -10.12
CA ALA A 625 -15.64 13.12 -10.75
C ALA A 625 -14.32 13.85 -11.02
N GLY A 626 -13.94 14.04 -12.28
CA GLY A 626 -12.73 14.77 -12.66
C GLY A 626 -12.83 16.22 -12.17
N GLY A 627 -13.92 16.88 -12.55
CA GLY A 627 -14.15 18.25 -12.15
C GLY A 627 -13.90 19.16 -13.33
N PRO A 628 -13.34 20.35 -13.12
CA PRO A 628 -13.02 21.26 -14.21
C PRO A 628 -11.55 21.16 -14.60
N GLY A 629 -11.29 21.03 -15.90
CA GLY A 629 -9.96 20.71 -16.41
C GLY A 629 -10.15 19.77 -17.60
N ASN A 630 -9.09 19.48 -18.34
CA ASN A 630 -9.15 18.40 -19.33
C ASN A 630 -8.66 17.12 -18.65
N ASP A 631 -9.60 16.31 -18.16
CA ASP A 631 -9.28 15.23 -17.24
C ASP A 631 -9.14 13.88 -17.97
N GLU A 632 -8.21 13.04 -17.52
CA GLU A 632 -8.11 11.64 -17.90
C GLU A 632 -8.56 10.74 -16.73
N LEU A 633 -9.71 10.09 -16.90
CA LEU A 633 -10.34 9.28 -15.85
C LEU A 633 -10.30 7.79 -16.22
N ARG A 634 -9.61 6.99 -15.41
CA ARG A 634 -9.54 5.52 -15.53
C ARG A 634 -10.23 4.85 -14.35
N GLY A 635 -11.37 4.18 -14.60
CA GLY A 635 -12.14 3.45 -13.58
C GLY A 635 -11.47 2.13 -13.16
N GLY A 636 -10.89 1.42 -14.13
CA GLY A 636 -10.08 0.23 -13.85
C GLY A 636 -10.90 -1.05 -13.72
N HIS A 637 -11.08 -1.59 -12.52
CA HIS A 637 -11.71 -2.90 -12.29
C HIS A 637 -12.93 -2.78 -11.37
N GLY A 638 -14.13 -2.83 -11.96
CA GLY A 638 -15.36 -3.07 -11.23
C GLY A 638 -16.55 -2.42 -11.91
N ARG A 639 -17.42 -1.67 -11.23
CA ARG A 639 -18.56 -1.04 -11.94
C ARG A 639 -18.60 0.42 -11.62
N ASP A 640 -17.95 1.16 -12.47
CA ASP A 640 -17.50 2.49 -12.15
C ASP A 640 -18.46 3.52 -12.72
N ARG A 641 -18.43 4.70 -12.12
CA ARG A 641 -19.22 5.86 -12.52
C ARG A 641 -18.26 7.02 -12.69
N LEU A 642 -17.89 7.27 -13.94
CA LEU A 642 -16.95 8.32 -14.29
C LEU A 642 -17.73 9.53 -14.81
N PHE A 643 -17.45 10.69 -14.23
CA PHE A 643 -17.98 11.99 -14.61
C PHE A 643 -16.77 12.87 -14.94
N GLY A 644 -16.58 13.25 -16.20
CA GLY A 644 -15.50 14.17 -16.61
C GLY A 644 -15.73 15.54 -15.97
N GLY A 645 -16.71 16.26 -16.49
CA GLY A 645 -17.12 17.55 -15.95
C GLY A 645 -17.13 18.60 -17.06
N PRO A 646 -16.78 19.86 -16.77
CA PRO A 646 -16.47 20.85 -17.79
C PRO A 646 -15.02 20.70 -18.26
N GLY A 647 -14.82 20.47 -19.56
CA GLY A 647 -13.52 20.30 -20.18
C GLY A 647 -13.56 19.25 -21.28
N ASP A 648 -12.46 19.10 -22.00
CA ASP A 648 -12.32 18.05 -23.02
C ASP A 648 -11.73 16.80 -22.35
N ASP A 649 -12.60 15.91 -21.86
CA ASP A 649 -12.22 14.80 -20.99
C ASP A 649 -12.01 13.47 -21.74
N VAL A 650 -11.10 12.63 -21.23
CA VAL A 650 -10.87 11.25 -21.67
C VAL A 650 -11.34 10.28 -20.59
N LEU A 651 -12.29 9.40 -20.92
CA LEU A 651 -12.88 8.45 -19.97
C LEU A 651 -12.62 7.01 -20.41
N ILE A 652 -11.95 6.23 -19.55
CA ILE A 652 -11.71 4.80 -19.70
C ILE A 652 -12.43 4.09 -18.56
N GLY A 653 -13.59 3.47 -18.85
CA GLY A 653 -14.39 2.78 -17.85
C GLY A 653 -13.62 1.67 -17.15
N GLY A 654 -13.00 0.79 -17.94
CA GLY A 654 -12.30 -0.37 -17.42
C GLY A 654 -13.10 -1.65 -17.60
N ARG A 655 -12.97 -2.61 -16.67
CA ARG A 655 -13.59 -3.93 -16.78
C ARG A 655 -14.97 -3.95 -16.13
N LEU A 656 -15.87 -4.71 -16.77
CA LEU A 656 -17.29 -4.87 -16.43
C LEU A 656 -18.09 -3.63 -16.84
N GLY A 657 -19.40 -3.62 -16.59
CA GLY A 657 -20.27 -2.59 -17.15
C GLY A 657 -20.26 -1.28 -16.35
N ASP A 658 -19.69 -0.24 -16.96
CA ASP A 658 -19.49 1.07 -16.37
C ASP A 658 -20.53 2.10 -16.81
N LYS A 659 -20.56 3.25 -16.12
CA LYS A 659 -21.40 4.40 -16.48
C LYS A 659 -20.53 5.62 -16.67
N LEU A 660 -20.41 6.05 -17.92
CA LEU A 660 -19.53 7.13 -18.32
C LEU A 660 -20.34 8.35 -18.71
N SER A 661 -19.87 9.54 -18.33
CA SER A 661 -20.48 10.82 -18.68
C SER A 661 -19.37 11.83 -18.83
N GLY A 662 -19.07 12.24 -20.07
CA GLY A 662 -18.04 13.25 -20.35
C GLY A 662 -18.42 14.57 -19.71
N GLY A 663 -19.59 15.11 -20.06
CA GLY A 663 -20.08 16.36 -19.48
C GLY A 663 -20.12 17.44 -20.55
N ALA A 664 -19.57 18.61 -20.28
CA ALA A 664 -19.53 19.72 -21.23
C ALA A 664 -18.13 19.82 -21.84
N GLY A 665 -18.03 19.85 -23.16
CA GLY A 665 -16.76 19.83 -23.89
C GLY A 665 -16.78 18.73 -24.95
N ALA A 666 -15.65 18.52 -25.62
CA ALA A 666 -15.45 17.44 -26.58
C ALA A 666 -14.78 16.25 -25.89
N ASN A 667 -15.58 15.24 -25.56
CA ASN A 667 -15.12 14.14 -24.72
C ASN A 667 -14.79 12.90 -25.54
N THR A 668 -13.84 12.10 -25.06
CA THR A 668 -13.45 10.83 -25.68
C THR A 668 -13.68 9.67 -24.72
N PHE A 669 -14.41 8.64 -25.18
CA PHE A 669 -14.66 7.41 -24.43
C PHE A 669 -13.83 6.28 -25.02
N THR A 670 -12.78 5.86 -24.32
CA THR A 670 -11.73 5.00 -24.88
C THR A 670 -11.85 3.55 -24.43
N TYR A 671 -11.69 2.63 -25.40
CA TYR A 671 -11.71 1.18 -25.21
C TYR A 671 -10.38 0.56 -25.66
N GLU A 672 -9.62 0.04 -24.70
CA GLU A 672 -8.29 -0.58 -24.87
C GLU A 672 -8.34 -2.10 -25.03
N ALA A 673 -9.46 -2.74 -24.64
CA ALA A 673 -9.69 -4.17 -24.79
C ALA A 673 -11.20 -4.51 -24.89
N ILE A 674 -11.56 -5.45 -25.76
CA ILE A 674 -12.94 -5.96 -25.94
C ILE A 674 -13.60 -6.38 -24.61
N ARG A 675 -12.81 -6.94 -23.69
CA ARG A 675 -13.30 -7.38 -22.37
C ARG A 675 -13.81 -6.24 -21.47
N GLN A 676 -13.52 -4.98 -21.80
CA GLN A 676 -13.95 -3.82 -21.04
C GLN A 676 -15.47 -3.67 -21.12
N SER A 677 -16.06 -3.74 -22.32
CA SER A 677 -17.52 -3.66 -22.50
C SER A 677 -18.10 -4.87 -23.25
N ARG A 678 -18.27 -5.99 -22.54
CA ARG A 678 -18.78 -7.22 -23.14
C ARG A 678 -20.27 -7.11 -23.52
N PRO A 679 -20.76 -7.86 -24.54
CA PRO A 679 -22.13 -7.74 -25.03
C PRO A 679 -23.21 -8.11 -24.01
N GLU A 680 -22.88 -8.92 -22.99
CA GLU A 680 -23.86 -9.35 -22.00
C GLU A 680 -24.21 -8.23 -21.02
N THR A 681 -25.45 -8.23 -20.55
CA THR A 681 -25.82 -7.41 -19.37
C THR A 681 -25.50 -8.21 -18.11
N PRO A 682 -24.89 -7.61 -17.07
CA PRO A 682 -24.57 -6.19 -16.88
C PRO A 682 -23.09 -5.83 -17.14
N LEU A 683 -22.44 -6.49 -18.10
CA LEU A 683 -21.00 -6.34 -18.39
C LEU A 683 -20.68 -5.29 -19.47
N ARG A 684 -21.71 -4.72 -20.09
CA ARG A 684 -21.62 -3.65 -21.08
C ARG A 684 -21.71 -2.27 -20.43
N ASP A 685 -20.95 -1.35 -20.98
CA ASP A 685 -20.92 0.04 -20.60
C ASP A 685 -22.14 0.83 -21.05
N THR A 686 -22.33 1.94 -20.37
CA THR A 686 -23.35 2.93 -20.67
C THR A 686 -22.73 4.33 -20.68
N ILE A 687 -22.62 4.91 -21.86
CA ILE A 687 -22.27 6.31 -22.05
C ILE A 687 -23.56 7.14 -21.96
N LYS A 688 -23.52 8.19 -21.14
CA LYS A 688 -24.64 9.11 -20.91
C LYS A 688 -24.29 10.52 -21.37
N GLY A 689 -25.25 11.15 -22.02
CA GLY A 689 -25.12 12.53 -22.49
C GLY A 689 -24.24 12.66 -23.74
N PHE A 690 -24.04 11.58 -24.49
CA PHE A 690 -23.21 11.59 -25.69
C PHE A 690 -23.76 12.56 -26.74
N ALA A 691 -22.94 13.52 -27.16
CA ALA A 691 -23.23 14.51 -28.16
C ALA A 691 -22.54 14.15 -29.49
N SER A 692 -23.27 13.48 -30.39
CA SER A 692 -22.75 13.14 -31.74
C SER A 692 -22.27 14.38 -32.50
N GLY A 693 -21.13 14.24 -33.17
CA GLY A 693 -20.40 15.31 -33.85
C GLY A 693 -19.45 16.12 -32.95
N THR A 694 -19.50 15.90 -31.63
CA THR A 694 -18.61 16.55 -30.65
C THR A 694 -17.84 15.51 -29.84
N ASP A 695 -18.54 14.57 -29.20
CA ASP A 695 -17.94 13.46 -28.46
C ASP A 695 -17.48 12.34 -29.40
N ARG A 696 -16.53 11.52 -28.95
CA ARG A 696 -16.01 10.38 -29.71
C ARG A 696 -15.93 9.11 -28.88
N ILE A 697 -16.13 7.97 -29.54
CA ILE A 697 -15.85 6.63 -29.02
C ILE A 697 -14.56 6.16 -29.67
N ASP A 698 -13.50 6.04 -28.87
CA ASP A 698 -12.20 5.59 -29.34
C ASP A 698 -12.05 4.08 -29.21
N LEU A 699 -11.97 3.42 -30.36
CA LEU A 699 -11.78 1.99 -30.52
C LEU A 699 -10.42 1.68 -31.17
N SER A 700 -9.57 2.68 -31.38
CA SER A 700 -8.33 2.55 -32.15
C SER A 700 -7.37 1.52 -31.57
N VAL A 701 -7.34 1.35 -30.24
CA VAL A 701 -6.48 0.34 -29.59
C VAL A 701 -6.99 -1.09 -29.83
N ILE A 702 -8.31 -1.30 -29.84
CA ILE A 702 -8.89 -2.63 -30.13
C ILE A 702 -8.91 -2.92 -31.63
N ASP A 703 -8.87 -1.90 -32.47
CA ASP A 703 -8.68 -2.01 -33.92
C ASP A 703 -7.21 -2.28 -34.29
N ALA A 704 -6.25 -1.57 -33.69
CA ALA A 704 -4.82 -1.63 -34.03
C ALA A 704 -4.12 -2.94 -33.63
N LYS A 705 -4.66 -3.73 -32.68
CA LYS A 705 -4.12 -5.06 -32.30
C LYS A 705 -4.33 -6.14 -33.38
N LEU A 706 -4.72 -5.77 -34.61
CA LEU A 706 -5.15 -6.65 -35.70
C LEU A 706 -4.09 -6.99 -36.77
N ALA A 707 -2.78 -6.92 -36.46
CA ALA A 707 -1.74 -7.48 -37.34
C ALA A 707 -1.53 -9.01 -37.19
N ALA A 708 -2.41 -9.73 -36.49
CA ALA A 708 -2.43 -11.20 -36.52
C ALA A 708 -3.06 -11.68 -37.84
N ALA A 709 -2.45 -12.66 -38.51
CA ALA A 709 -2.79 -13.08 -39.87
C ALA A 709 -4.29 -13.43 -40.04
N GLY A 710 -5.03 -12.58 -40.77
CA GLY A 710 -6.43 -12.83 -41.18
C GLY A 710 -7.49 -11.91 -40.56
N GLN A 711 -7.14 -10.96 -39.69
CA GLN A 711 -8.09 -9.98 -39.15
C GLN A 711 -8.21 -8.72 -40.03
N LYS A 712 -9.37 -8.05 -40.06
CA LYS A 712 -9.63 -6.80 -40.81
C LYS A 712 -9.98 -5.67 -39.82
N PRO A 713 -9.58 -4.41 -40.09
CA PRO A 713 -9.99 -3.25 -39.30
C PRO A 713 -11.51 -3.11 -39.23
N PHE A 714 -12.00 -2.42 -38.20
CA PHE A 714 -13.38 -2.07 -38.05
C PHE A 714 -13.85 -1.18 -39.21
N HIS A 715 -15.01 -1.50 -39.74
CA HIS A 715 -15.69 -0.74 -40.76
C HIS A 715 -17.10 -0.41 -40.25
N PHE A 716 -17.35 0.87 -39.99
CA PHE A 716 -18.65 1.34 -39.54
C PHE A 716 -19.70 1.22 -40.66
N VAL A 717 -20.78 0.51 -40.38
CA VAL A 717 -21.85 0.24 -41.36
C VAL A 717 -23.18 0.95 -41.04
N GLY A 718 -23.24 1.76 -39.98
CA GLY A 718 -24.45 2.50 -39.58
C GLY A 718 -25.50 1.67 -38.85
N GLU A 719 -26.76 2.09 -38.93
CA GLU A 719 -27.88 1.47 -38.20
C GLU A 719 -28.36 0.18 -38.87
N GLN A 720 -27.87 -0.96 -38.40
CA GLN A 720 -28.31 -2.29 -38.86
C GLN A 720 -27.80 -3.42 -37.95
N PRO A 721 -28.42 -4.61 -37.99
CA PRO A 721 -27.89 -5.79 -37.29
C PRO A 721 -26.55 -6.26 -37.88
N LEU A 722 -25.75 -6.96 -37.06
CA LEU A 722 -24.54 -7.65 -37.52
C LEU A 722 -24.88 -8.76 -38.53
N THR A 723 -24.06 -8.89 -39.57
CA THR A 723 -24.28 -9.79 -40.71
C THR A 723 -23.23 -10.91 -40.81
N GLY A 724 -22.29 -11.00 -39.87
CA GLY A 724 -21.18 -11.97 -39.91
C GLY A 724 -20.04 -11.55 -40.82
N HIS A 725 -19.85 -10.24 -41.01
CA HIS A 725 -18.68 -9.71 -41.68
C HIS A 725 -17.61 -9.37 -40.65
N ARG A 726 -16.44 -10.01 -40.78
CA ARG A 726 -15.28 -9.73 -39.93
C ARG A 726 -14.92 -8.24 -39.94
N GLY A 727 -14.82 -7.64 -38.76
CA GLY A 727 -14.51 -6.22 -38.57
C GLY A 727 -15.74 -5.31 -38.78
N GLN A 728 -16.96 -5.81 -38.62
CA GLN A 728 -18.15 -4.98 -38.76
C GLN A 728 -18.43 -4.21 -37.46
N LEU A 729 -18.63 -2.90 -37.57
CA LEU A 729 -19.09 -2.05 -36.47
C LEU A 729 -20.45 -1.45 -36.85
N ALA A 730 -21.48 -1.69 -36.05
CA ALA A 730 -22.84 -1.26 -36.33
C ALA A 730 -23.51 -0.70 -35.08
N TYR A 731 -24.69 -0.10 -35.22
CA TYR A 731 -25.56 0.18 -34.08
C TYR A 731 -27.02 -0.17 -34.37
N THR A 732 -27.82 -0.31 -33.30
CA THR A 732 -29.28 -0.47 -33.38
C THR A 732 -29.98 0.50 -32.44
N ASP A 733 -31.12 1.08 -32.86
CA ASP A 733 -31.95 1.89 -31.96
C ASP A 733 -32.82 0.99 -31.05
N ALA A 734 -32.55 1.01 -29.75
CA ALA A 734 -33.34 0.30 -28.74
C ALA A 734 -34.45 1.18 -28.12
N GLY A 735 -34.72 2.34 -28.71
CA GLY A 735 -35.74 3.33 -28.35
C GLY A 735 -35.36 4.26 -27.19
N LYS A 736 -34.58 3.79 -26.20
CA LYS A 736 -34.09 4.61 -25.08
C LYS A 736 -32.58 4.91 -25.14
N TYR A 737 -31.87 4.24 -26.04
CA TYR A 737 -30.44 4.33 -26.25
C TYR A 737 -30.12 3.70 -27.60
N LEU A 738 -29.00 4.09 -28.19
CA LEU A 738 -28.39 3.39 -29.32
C LEU A 738 -27.47 2.31 -28.77
N LEU A 739 -27.54 1.10 -29.31
CA LEU A 739 -26.66 -0.01 -28.95
C LEU A 739 -25.61 -0.17 -30.04
N VAL A 740 -24.38 0.23 -29.76
CA VAL A 740 -23.22 0.01 -30.64
C VAL A 740 -22.71 -1.40 -30.42
N GLU A 741 -22.42 -2.13 -31.51
CA GLU A 741 -21.97 -3.53 -31.49
C GLU A 741 -20.85 -3.73 -32.52
N GLY A 742 -19.78 -4.43 -32.13
CA GLY A 742 -18.69 -4.77 -33.03
C GLY A 742 -18.48 -6.29 -33.13
N ASP A 743 -18.41 -6.80 -34.37
CA ASP A 743 -18.10 -8.19 -34.73
C ASP A 743 -16.67 -8.23 -35.28
N ARG A 744 -15.72 -8.61 -34.43
CA ARG A 744 -14.30 -8.70 -34.76
C ARG A 744 -13.97 -10.03 -35.44
N ASP A 745 -14.62 -11.14 -35.08
CA ASP A 745 -14.24 -12.46 -35.56
C ASP A 745 -15.02 -12.96 -36.80
N GLY A 746 -16.12 -12.29 -37.14
CA GLY A 746 -16.98 -12.55 -38.28
C GLY A 746 -18.02 -13.65 -38.05
N ASP A 747 -18.31 -14.03 -36.81
CA ASP A 747 -19.31 -15.06 -36.49
C ASP A 747 -20.76 -14.56 -36.51
N GLY A 748 -20.96 -13.25 -36.71
CA GLY A 748 -22.27 -12.59 -36.72
C GLY A 748 -22.83 -12.28 -35.34
N ARG A 749 -22.00 -12.39 -34.29
CA ARG A 749 -22.30 -11.99 -32.92
C ARG A 749 -21.40 -10.83 -32.54
N ALA A 750 -21.90 -10.01 -31.61
CA ALA A 750 -21.10 -8.93 -31.06
C ALA A 750 -20.00 -9.52 -30.17
N ASP A 751 -18.77 -9.05 -30.33
CA ASP A 751 -17.65 -9.29 -29.42
C ASP A 751 -17.62 -8.28 -28.27
N PHE A 752 -18.10 -7.07 -28.53
CA PHE A 752 -18.35 -6.02 -27.54
C PHE A 752 -19.62 -5.25 -27.88
N ALA A 753 -20.22 -4.61 -26.89
CA ALA A 753 -21.34 -3.71 -27.13
C ALA A 753 -21.38 -2.55 -26.14
N ILE A 754 -21.83 -1.37 -26.57
CA ILE A 754 -21.84 -0.13 -25.76
C ILE A 754 -23.23 0.51 -25.86
N LYS A 755 -23.81 0.91 -24.72
CA LYS A 755 -25.05 1.72 -24.74
C LYS A 755 -24.71 3.19 -24.82
N VAL A 756 -25.26 3.88 -25.81
CA VAL A 756 -25.07 5.31 -26.01
C VAL A 756 -26.41 6.02 -25.77
N LEU A 757 -26.46 6.88 -24.75
CA LEU A 757 -27.63 7.72 -24.44
C LEU A 757 -27.28 9.17 -24.74
N GLY A 758 -28.18 9.89 -25.43
CA GLY A 758 -28.03 11.32 -25.73
C GLY A 758 -28.03 11.62 -27.22
N ALA A 759 -27.65 10.64 -28.05
CA ALA A 759 -27.69 10.75 -29.51
C ALA A 759 -28.92 10.06 -30.11
N SER A 760 -29.45 10.62 -31.20
CA SER A 760 -30.51 10.01 -32.01
C SER A 760 -29.99 9.27 -33.24
N GLN A 761 -28.72 9.45 -33.59
CA GLN A 761 -28.00 8.77 -34.67
C GLN A 761 -26.50 8.82 -34.39
N LEU A 762 -25.74 7.88 -34.96
CA LEU A 762 -24.27 7.89 -34.96
C LEU A 762 -23.74 7.87 -36.40
N THR A 763 -22.61 8.53 -36.60
CA THR A 763 -21.88 8.67 -37.87
C THR A 763 -20.47 8.11 -37.73
N SER A 764 -19.72 8.01 -38.83
CA SER A 764 -18.32 7.59 -38.78
C SER A 764 -17.44 8.52 -37.95
N ASP A 765 -17.78 9.81 -37.86
CA ASP A 765 -16.97 10.83 -37.19
C ASP A 765 -17.07 10.74 -35.66
N ASP A 766 -18.07 9.99 -35.16
CA ASP A 766 -18.25 9.69 -33.73
C ASP A 766 -17.30 8.58 -33.26
N PHE A 767 -16.51 7.97 -34.15
CA PHE A 767 -15.61 6.87 -33.85
C PHE A 767 -14.17 7.20 -34.23
N LEU A 768 -13.22 6.84 -33.37
CA LEU A 768 -11.80 6.73 -33.73
C LEU A 768 -11.51 5.24 -33.91
N LEU A 769 -11.10 4.85 -35.12
CA LEU A 769 -10.82 3.47 -35.53
C LEU A 769 -9.35 3.33 -35.90
#